data_AF-A0A0S6VUS0-F1
#
_entry.id   AF-A0A0S6VUS0-F1
#
_cell.length_a   1.000
_cell.length_b   1.000
_cell.length_c   1.000
_cell.angle_alpha   90.00
_cell.angle_beta   90.00
_cell.angle_gamma   90.00
#
_symmetry.space_group_name_H-M   'P 1'
#
loop_
_entity.id
_entity.type
_entity.pdbx_description
1 polymer ?
#
loop_
_entity_poly.entity_id
_entity_poly.type
_entity_poly.pdbx_seq_one_letter_code
_entity_poly.pdbx_strand_id
1 'polypeptide(L)'
;MKMHSLDMNDLPSETSNFSDIQVSEFPEKRIAALPIVDPFLVEADLPEDLTNAILRLLSPDEVVFVALRLNSSHHFSDEQGKEEKAPMWMALTGTRLLVVAVASDGRVYADTFDQRSIFEYRNGLSGDSLKIEETSLFSAIWERKRWLLKEAVRLFPLPVYEKYLSLAENAIKKGKRLHAVPLLQKSLEHTPTLKAYTLLLSILLRHERHEEAEALLEDALQRIDPIELFEEMLRIFPNNAEMPFYLAATCENHQQWDACLHIYQRLLNKAPDFDLYYLKLGEILNTKQEFEAAIELYQKFIELRTASEKFQKGMFHSWDIEEFHLFSADPDLAKAYFDIGLIYEYEFKLFDLAASAYLALLRHAPFYTDAYKHFWQVYQQLFKQTPDAAPLQLHIPMFLQTYQLLAPQNYAANVTPEQIALVEQHCNASAGLPERYHRLKEEDDERLMHPGEQEYFRRVQHWLTTLVISKDDSEGIEAYCEQVGNANYPLLHELIERLANFLDIIPPKCFISRGKIGISVRNTEHPFIFIGSEHLQPDNERFFSQAELVFMVASQIEHIKSGHLLMTDTELWKSLGSASFDGFLLALQCLPAGGFLSRITHHVATKGLKKVYTMTKASGMQRWFDFFRKPADSDEEKSEEEQEKLEDAEGNGKQATRPESLFKEQVVEFARHAIYTADRVGLLACNRFDAACSGIFKIAGQGFSELDDLQSQGLFSILQTRDKRGNFLYFEYAKRFSELIQFALSDAYLLVHSNVVIPSKTASAPPVEPVIVHNHPDNSVLLKERLKLLHDSFRNDLLTPEEFLKKQRTLLAQATCFDDEDLQLIEKLQGAFTDGILTGEELEQKLLRLFEK
;
A
#
# COMPACT_ATOMS: atom_id res chain seq x y z
N MET A 1 22.95 -43.22 1.93
CA MET A 1 23.34 -44.64 1.82
C MET A 1 22.07 -45.48 1.99
N LYS A 2 21.69 -46.26 0.97
CA LYS A 2 20.56 -47.24 0.85
C LYS A 2 19.13 -46.64 0.92
N MET A 3 18.35 -46.62 -0.18
CA MET A 3 17.59 -47.68 -0.89
C MET A 3 16.45 -48.34 -0.09
N HIS A 4 15.20 -48.05 -0.47
CA HIS A 4 14.01 -48.92 -0.65
C HIS A 4 12.82 -48.01 -1.06
N SER A 5 12.34 -47.94 -2.31
CA SER A 5 11.50 -48.83 -3.14
C SER A 5 9.99 -48.84 -2.81
N LEU A 6 9.20 -48.34 -3.79
CA LEU A 6 7.74 -48.49 -4.06
C LEU A 6 6.81 -47.64 -3.18
N ASP A 7 5.83 -46.88 -3.69
CA ASP A 7 4.87 -47.19 -4.77
C ASP A 7 4.62 -46.04 -5.78
N MET A 8 4.42 -46.43 -7.04
CA MET A 8 3.94 -45.61 -8.14
C MET A 8 2.42 -45.70 -8.19
N ASN A 9 1.72 -44.73 -7.61
CA ASN A 9 0.34 -44.31 -7.91
C ASN A 9 -0.03 -43.28 -6.84
N ASP A 10 0.18 -41.99 -7.12
CA ASP A 10 -0.57 -40.85 -6.58
C ASP A 10 0.15 -39.56 -7.00
N LEU A 11 -0.10 -39.12 -8.23
CA LEU A 11 0.17 -37.75 -8.67
C LEU A 11 -1.16 -36.99 -8.62
N PRO A 12 -1.28 -35.88 -7.88
CA PRO A 12 -2.40 -34.96 -8.07
C PRO A 12 -2.18 -34.21 -9.40
N SER A 13 -3.18 -34.33 -10.27
CA SER A 13 -3.33 -33.56 -11.49
C SER A 13 -3.65 -32.10 -11.17
N GLU A 14 -2.67 -31.21 -11.28
CA GLU A 14 -2.92 -29.76 -11.31
C GLU A 14 -3.10 -29.30 -12.76
N THR A 15 -4.36 -29.28 -13.19
CA THR A 15 -4.80 -28.52 -14.36
C THR A 15 -4.94 -27.06 -13.94
N SER A 16 -4.16 -26.17 -14.56
CA SER A 16 -4.35 -24.72 -14.47
C SER A 16 -5.72 -24.34 -15.06
N ASN A 17 -6.56 -23.73 -14.24
CA ASN A 17 -7.89 -23.26 -14.61
C ASN A 17 -7.79 -22.03 -15.54
N PHE A 18 -7.81 -22.26 -16.85
CA PHE A 18 -7.99 -21.26 -17.91
C PHE A 18 -9.40 -21.30 -18.54
N SER A 19 -10.39 -21.85 -17.84
CA SER A 19 -11.72 -22.08 -18.37
C SER A 19 -12.79 -21.35 -17.58
N ASP A 20 -12.96 -20.05 -17.79
CA ASP A 20 -14.21 -19.36 -17.50
C ASP A 20 -14.33 -18.08 -18.34
N ILE A 21 -14.50 -18.26 -19.65
CA ILE A 21 -15.18 -17.27 -20.49
C ILE A 21 -16.44 -17.95 -21.01
N GLN A 22 -17.57 -17.75 -20.30
CA GLN A 22 -18.88 -18.09 -20.82
C GLN A 22 -19.22 -17.17 -21.99
N VAL A 23 -18.98 -17.65 -23.20
CA VAL A 23 -19.66 -17.16 -24.40
C VAL A 23 -21.04 -17.78 -24.39
N SER A 24 -22.03 -17.08 -23.82
CA SER A 24 -23.40 -17.57 -23.78
C SER A 24 -24.18 -17.23 -25.07
N GLU A 25 -24.99 -18.22 -25.46
CA GLU A 25 -26.14 -18.22 -26.37
C GLU A 25 -25.90 -18.47 -27.87
N PHE A 26 -25.76 -19.76 -28.23
CA PHE A 26 -26.44 -20.32 -29.41
C PHE A 26 -27.20 -21.60 -29.03
N PRO A 27 -28.37 -21.89 -29.63
CA PRO A 27 -29.27 -22.93 -29.14
C PRO A 27 -28.70 -24.33 -29.42
N GLU A 28 -28.59 -25.13 -28.37
CA GLU A 28 -28.21 -26.54 -28.45
C GLU A 28 -29.23 -27.36 -29.24
N LYS A 29 -28.79 -27.88 -30.39
CA LYS A 29 -29.19 -29.22 -30.88
C LYS A 29 -27.92 -29.96 -31.31
N ARG A 30 -27.59 -31.04 -30.59
CA ARG A 30 -26.45 -31.93 -30.84
C ARG A 30 -26.55 -32.59 -32.22
N ILE A 31 -25.89 -31.98 -33.20
CA ILE A 31 -25.24 -32.59 -34.35
C ILE A 31 -23.76 -32.18 -34.21
N ALA A 32 -22.81 -33.05 -34.51
CA ALA A 32 -21.37 -32.76 -34.32
C ALA A 32 -20.99 -31.47 -35.07
N ALA A 33 -20.85 -30.36 -34.35
CA ALA A 33 -20.50 -29.07 -34.95
C ALA A 33 -19.05 -29.15 -35.42
N LEU A 34 -18.80 -28.80 -36.70
CA LEU A 34 -17.45 -28.69 -37.25
C LEU A 34 -16.57 -27.79 -36.35
N PRO A 35 -15.29 -28.13 -36.12
CA PRO A 35 -14.38 -27.31 -35.32
C PRO A 35 -13.97 -26.05 -36.11
N ILE A 36 -14.85 -25.04 -36.10
CA ILE A 36 -14.72 -23.81 -36.89
C ILE A 36 -14.06 -22.70 -36.07
N VAL A 37 -13.07 -22.02 -36.66
CA VAL A 37 -12.32 -20.93 -36.00
C VAL A 37 -13.14 -19.64 -35.86
N ASP A 38 -13.78 -19.19 -36.95
CA ASP A 38 -14.69 -18.04 -36.95
C ASP A 38 -15.99 -18.44 -37.67
N PRO A 39 -17.13 -18.53 -36.96
CA PRO A 39 -18.41 -18.91 -37.56
C PRO A 39 -18.84 -17.99 -38.71
N PHE A 40 -18.38 -16.72 -38.75
CA PHE A 40 -18.67 -15.84 -39.87
C PHE A 40 -17.97 -16.31 -41.14
N LEU A 41 -16.81 -16.96 -41.06
CA LEU A 41 -16.07 -17.48 -42.21
C LEU A 41 -16.61 -18.79 -42.78
N VAL A 42 -17.83 -19.15 -42.39
CA VAL A 42 -18.49 -20.35 -42.81
C VAL A 42 -19.85 -20.02 -43.40
N GLU A 43 -20.18 -20.69 -44.49
CA GLU A 43 -21.51 -20.60 -45.08
C GLU A 43 -22.57 -21.18 -44.13
N ALA A 44 -23.58 -20.38 -43.78
CA ALA A 44 -24.54 -20.69 -42.72
C ALA A 44 -25.39 -21.96 -42.97
N ASP A 45 -25.53 -22.40 -44.23
CA ASP A 45 -26.39 -23.52 -44.64
C ASP A 45 -25.59 -24.81 -44.97
N LEU A 46 -24.52 -25.11 -44.23
CA LEU A 46 -23.75 -26.34 -44.41
C LEU A 46 -24.63 -27.61 -44.26
N PRO A 47 -24.71 -28.49 -45.28
CA PRO A 47 -25.46 -29.75 -45.16
C PRO A 47 -24.90 -30.67 -44.07
N GLU A 48 -25.77 -31.40 -43.38
CA GLU A 48 -25.38 -32.33 -42.31
C GLU A 48 -24.49 -33.47 -42.83
N ASP A 49 -24.84 -34.06 -43.97
CA ASP A 49 -24.04 -35.13 -44.60
C ASP A 49 -22.64 -34.64 -45.01
N LEU A 50 -22.53 -33.39 -45.46
CA LEU A 50 -21.24 -32.76 -45.77
C LEU A 50 -20.44 -32.52 -44.50
N THR A 51 -21.09 -32.04 -43.43
CA THR A 51 -20.45 -31.80 -42.12
C THR A 51 -19.83 -33.10 -41.60
N ASN A 52 -20.59 -34.20 -41.66
CA ASN A 52 -20.12 -35.52 -41.27
C ASN A 52 -18.99 -36.04 -42.18
N ALA A 53 -19.06 -35.79 -43.49
CA ALA A 53 -18.02 -36.17 -44.43
C ALA A 53 -16.70 -35.41 -44.16
N ILE A 54 -16.76 -34.10 -43.93
CA ILE A 54 -15.58 -33.29 -43.59
C ILE A 54 -14.99 -33.75 -42.25
N LEU A 55 -15.81 -33.97 -41.22
CA LEU A 55 -15.34 -34.46 -39.91
C LEU A 55 -14.57 -35.79 -40.00
N ARG A 56 -14.95 -36.69 -40.92
CA ARG A 56 -14.22 -37.96 -41.15
C ARG A 56 -12.89 -37.77 -41.87
N LEU A 57 -12.72 -36.67 -42.59
CA LEU A 57 -11.50 -36.35 -43.34
C LEU A 57 -10.50 -35.53 -42.52
N LEU A 58 -10.98 -34.82 -41.50
CA LEU A 58 -10.15 -34.04 -40.58
C LEU A 58 -9.36 -34.95 -39.63
N SER A 59 -8.14 -34.51 -39.30
CA SER A 59 -7.42 -35.08 -38.17
C SER A 59 -8.04 -34.62 -36.84
N PRO A 60 -7.83 -35.33 -35.72
CA PRO A 60 -8.48 -35.01 -34.43
C PRO A 60 -8.32 -33.56 -33.95
N ASP A 61 -7.20 -32.90 -34.27
CA ASP A 61 -6.89 -31.51 -33.87
C ASP A 61 -7.02 -30.50 -35.03
N GLU A 62 -7.55 -30.93 -36.16
CA GLU A 62 -7.62 -30.11 -37.37
C GLU A 62 -8.90 -29.26 -37.40
N VAL A 63 -8.73 -27.95 -37.38
CA VAL A 63 -9.82 -26.97 -37.43
C VAL A 63 -10.09 -26.47 -38.86
N VAL A 64 -11.30 -25.97 -39.08
CA VAL A 64 -11.71 -25.33 -40.34
C VAL A 64 -11.70 -23.81 -40.17
N PHE A 65 -10.95 -23.12 -41.03
CA PHE A 65 -10.86 -21.66 -41.05
C PHE A 65 -11.90 -21.02 -41.96
N VAL A 66 -12.17 -21.64 -43.11
CA VAL A 66 -13.16 -21.17 -44.08
C VAL A 66 -13.88 -22.36 -44.68
N ALA A 67 -15.20 -22.32 -44.74
CA ALA A 67 -16.00 -23.31 -45.45
C ALA A 67 -17.04 -22.64 -46.34
N LEU A 68 -16.99 -22.91 -47.64
CA LEU A 68 -17.89 -22.30 -48.62
C LEU A 68 -18.19 -23.23 -49.79
N ARG A 69 -19.38 -23.05 -50.37
CA ARG A 69 -19.79 -23.80 -51.56
C ARG A 69 -19.14 -23.27 -52.82
N LEU A 70 -18.57 -24.15 -53.64
CA LEU A 70 -18.02 -23.83 -54.95
C LEU A 70 -19.12 -23.84 -56.03
N ASN A 71 -18.89 -23.15 -57.15
CA ASN A 71 -19.85 -23.09 -58.27
C ASN A 71 -19.75 -24.28 -59.23
N SER A 72 -19.18 -25.38 -58.76
CA SER A 72 -18.83 -26.53 -59.57
C SER A 72 -19.39 -27.77 -58.91
N SER A 73 -19.70 -28.79 -59.71
CA SER A 73 -20.33 -30.03 -59.24
C SER A 73 -19.51 -31.24 -59.64
N HIS A 74 -19.42 -32.20 -58.72
CA HIS A 74 -18.87 -33.52 -59.00
C HIS A 74 -19.99 -34.43 -59.53
N HIS A 75 -19.67 -35.29 -60.50
CA HIS A 75 -20.63 -36.24 -61.10
C HIS A 75 -20.35 -37.63 -60.53
N PHE A 76 -21.30 -38.18 -59.78
CA PHE A 76 -21.26 -39.54 -59.28
C PHE A 76 -21.99 -40.47 -60.26
N SER A 77 -21.35 -41.54 -60.71
CA SER A 77 -22.00 -42.58 -61.53
C SER A 77 -22.38 -43.77 -60.66
N ASP A 78 -23.64 -44.21 -60.68
CA ASP A 78 -24.05 -45.46 -60.01
C ASP A 78 -23.67 -46.72 -60.84
N GLU A 79 -23.81 -47.92 -60.24
CA GLU A 79 -23.53 -49.20 -60.92
C GLU A 79 -24.46 -49.49 -62.12
N GLN A 80 -25.51 -48.68 -62.33
CA GLN A 80 -26.48 -48.78 -63.41
C GLN A 80 -26.29 -47.69 -64.49
N GLY A 81 -25.27 -46.82 -64.36
CA GLY A 81 -24.95 -45.75 -65.30
C GLY A 81 -25.77 -44.45 -65.13
N LYS A 82 -26.51 -44.30 -64.03
CA LYS A 82 -27.21 -43.05 -63.71
C LYS A 82 -26.25 -42.06 -63.07
N GLU A 83 -26.13 -40.88 -63.68
CA GLU A 83 -25.31 -39.79 -63.15
C GLU A 83 -26.09 -38.92 -62.16
N GLU A 84 -25.53 -38.74 -60.98
CA GLU A 84 -25.95 -37.78 -59.98
C GLU A 84 -24.96 -36.61 -59.91
N LYS A 85 -25.45 -35.37 -59.91
CA LYS A 85 -24.61 -34.18 -59.76
C LYS A 85 -24.70 -33.66 -58.33
N ALA A 86 -23.57 -33.63 -57.64
CA ALA A 86 -23.47 -33.09 -56.29
C ALA A 86 -22.69 -31.77 -56.28
N PRO A 87 -23.08 -30.78 -55.46
CA PRO A 87 -22.32 -29.54 -55.31
C PRO A 87 -20.96 -29.80 -54.63
N MET A 88 -19.89 -29.17 -55.14
CA MET A 88 -18.58 -29.19 -54.49
C MET A 88 -18.49 -28.09 -53.43
N TRP A 89 -17.81 -28.41 -52.35
CA TRP A 89 -17.55 -27.54 -51.21
C TRP A 89 -16.06 -27.47 -50.96
N MET A 90 -15.62 -26.31 -50.49
CA MET A 90 -14.24 -26.06 -50.12
C MET A 90 -14.17 -25.86 -48.61
N ALA A 91 -13.30 -26.62 -47.95
CA ALA A 91 -12.96 -26.44 -46.54
C ALA A 91 -11.47 -26.17 -46.42
N LEU A 92 -11.13 -24.94 -46.04
CA LEU A 92 -9.76 -24.53 -45.74
C LEU A 92 -9.43 -24.92 -44.30
N THR A 93 -8.46 -25.81 -44.13
CA THR A 93 -7.97 -26.23 -42.81
C THR A 93 -6.65 -25.52 -42.46
N GLY A 94 -6.04 -25.90 -41.34
CA GLY A 94 -4.74 -25.40 -40.94
C GLY A 94 -3.63 -25.68 -41.97
N THR A 95 -3.60 -26.89 -42.54
CA THR A 95 -2.46 -27.38 -43.35
C THR A 95 -2.80 -27.68 -44.80
N ARG A 96 -4.09 -27.74 -45.16
CA ARG A 96 -4.55 -28.18 -46.47
C ARG A 96 -5.90 -27.57 -46.85
N LEU A 97 -6.23 -27.70 -48.12
CA LEU A 97 -7.55 -27.38 -48.66
C LEU A 97 -8.24 -28.68 -49.05
N LEU A 98 -9.45 -28.88 -48.55
CA LEU A 98 -10.29 -30.00 -48.92
C LEU A 98 -11.35 -29.53 -49.92
N VAL A 99 -11.47 -30.22 -51.04
CA VAL A 99 -12.60 -30.06 -51.98
C VAL A 99 -13.46 -31.31 -51.89
N VAL A 100 -14.68 -31.17 -51.34
CA VAL A 100 -15.54 -32.28 -50.97
C VAL A 100 -16.91 -32.17 -51.66
N ALA A 101 -17.44 -33.29 -52.15
CA ALA A 101 -18.83 -33.40 -52.59
C ALA A 101 -19.45 -34.68 -52.02
N VAL A 102 -20.74 -34.64 -51.69
CA VAL A 102 -21.47 -35.77 -51.12
C VAL A 102 -22.72 -36.02 -51.96
N ALA A 103 -22.88 -37.26 -52.43
CA ALA A 103 -24.08 -37.71 -53.13
C ALA A 103 -25.22 -38.02 -52.15
N SER A 104 -26.47 -38.05 -52.66
CA SER A 104 -27.67 -38.34 -51.87
C SER A 104 -27.70 -39.74 -51.26
N ASP A 105 -26.91 -40.68 -51.80
CA ASP A 105 -26.72 -42.03 -51.27
C ASP A 105 -25.55 -42.16 -50.27
N GLY A 106 -24.87 -41.05 -49.94
CA GLY A 106 -23.80 -40.99 -48.95
C GLY A 106 -22.39 -41.23 -49.51
N ARG A 107 -22.22 -41.41 -50.82
CA ARG A 107 -20.89 -41.46 -51.44
C ARG A 107 -20.19 -40.11 -51.33
N VAL A 108 -18.89 -40.13 -51.01
CA VAL A 108 -18.06 -38.93 -50.80
C VAL A 108 -16.97 -38.87 -51.86
N TYR A 109 -16.88 -37.72 -52.53
CA TYR A 109 -15.71 -37.32 -53.31
C TYR A 109 -14.89 -36.34 -52.47
N ALA A 110 -13.57 -36.51 -52.43
CA ALA A 110 -12.68 -35.62 -51.71
C ALA A 110 -11.31 -35.51 -52.40
N ASP A 111 -10.93 -34.29 -52.76
CA ASP A 111 -9.56 -33.93 -53.13
C ASP A 111 -8.90 -33.13 -52.01
N THR A 112 -7.58 -33.28 -51.89
CA THR A 112 -6.76 -32.57 -50.90
C THR A 112 -5.62 -31.85 -51.59
N PHE A 113 -5.49 -30.55 -51.32
CA PHE A 113 -4.41 -29.70 -51.83
C PHE A 113 -3.56 -29.18 -50.68
N ASP A 114 -2.25 -29.20 -50.83
CA ASP A 114 -1.33 -28.65 -49.84
C ASP A 114 -1.05 -27.16 -50.09
N GLN A 115 -0.27 -26.51 -49.23
CA GLN A 115 0.04 -25.09 -49.38
C GLN A 115 0.95 -24.76 -50.58
N ARG A 116 1.56 -25.76 -51.23
CA ARG A 116 2.42 -25.57 -52.40
C ARG A 116 1.59 -25.51 -53.69
N SER A 117 0.34 -25.95 -53.65
CA SER A 117 -0.63 -25.79 -54.73
C SER A 117 -0.84 -24.31 -55.08
N ILE A 118 -0.67 -23.95 -56.36
CA ILE A 118 -0.86 -22.56 -56.84
C ILE A 118 -2.33 -22.18 -56.67
N PHE A 119 -2.58 -21.14 -55.87
CA PHE A 119 -3.93 -20.65 -55.57
C PHE A 119 -4.10 -19.20 -56.04
N GLU A 120 -4.68 -19.01 -57.23
CA GLU A 120 -4.91 -17.66 -57.80
C GLU A 120 -6.39 -17.29 -57.79
N TYR A 121 -6.69 -16.10 -57.26
CA TYR A 121 -7.99 -15.45 -57.42
C TYR A 121 -7.95 -14.47 -58.60
N ARG A 122 -8.85 -14.66 -59.56
CA ARG A 122 -9.02 -13.74 -60.68
C ARG A 122 -10.39 -13.09 -60.61
N ASN A 123 -10.39 -11.76 -60.74
CA ASN A 123 -11.58 -10.93 -60.79
C ASN A 123 -11.67 -10.28 -62.18
N GLY A 124 -12.73 -10.58 -62.93
CA GLY A 124 -12.97 -10.02 -64.26
C GLY A 124 -14.45 -9.74 -64.53
N LEU A 125 -14.74 -9.14 -65.69
CA LEU A 125 -16.12 -8.83 -66.14
C LEU A 125 -17.04 -10.08 -66.20
N SER A 126 -16.45 -11.28 -66.29
CA SER A 126 -17.15 -12.58 -66.32
C SER A 126 -17.36 -13.21 -64.93
N GLY A 127 -16.95 -12.57 -63.84
CA GLY A 127 -17.08 -13.06 -62.46
C GLY A 127 -15.77 -13.50 -61.80
N ASP A 128 -15.89 -13.88 -60.53
CA ASP A 128 -14.79 -14.37 -59.67
C ASP A 128 -14.44 -15.84 -59.98
N SER A 129 -13.16 -16.18 -60.16
CA SER A 129 -12.68 -17.56 -60.42
C SER A 129 -11.48 -17.94 -59.55
N LEU A 130 -11.40 -19.22 -59.18
CA LEU A 130 -10.25 -19.83 -58.50
C LEU A 130 -9.51 -20.78 -59.44
N LYS A 131 -8.18 -20.69 -59.40
CA LYS A 131 -7.28 -21.63 -60.08
C LYS A 131 -6.47 -22.39 -59.03
N ILE A 132 -6.47 -23.72 -59.12
CA ILE A 132 -5.74 -24.66 -58.24
C ILE A 132 -4.97 -25.64 -59.11
N GLU A 133 -3.63 -25.70 -58.99
CA GLU A 133 -2.78 -26.67 -59.70
C GLU A 133 -3.17 -26.87 -61.19
N GLU A 134 -3.31 -25.75 -61.92
CA GLU A 134 -3.70 -25.71 -63.34
C GLU A 134 -5.17 -26.03 -63.68
N THR A 135 -5.95 -26.59 -62.75
CA THR A 135 -7.39 -26.79 -62.91
C THR A 135 -8.18 -25.52 -62.58
N SER A 136 -9.16 -25.18 -63.42
CA SER A 136 -10.01 -23.99 -63.24
C SER A 136 -11.42 -24.42 -62.84
N LEU A 137 -11.89 -23.97 -61.68
CA LEU A 137 -13.26 -24.21 -61.21
C LEU A 137 -14.11 -22.98 -61.57
N PHE A 138 -15.01 -23.09 -62.56
CA PHE A 138 -15.68 -21.93 -63.20
C PHE A 138 -17.21 -21.82 -62.98
N SER A 139 -17.67 -20.56 -63.04
CA SER A 139 -18.94 -20.01 -63.61
C SER A 139 -20.05 -19.46 -62.68
N ALA A 140 -20.07 -18.11 -62.55
CA ALA A 140 -21.22 -17.18 -62.45
C ALA A 140 -21.86 -16.75 -61.10
N ILE A 141 -21.88 -15.42 -60.92
CA ILE A 141 -22.62 -14.49 -60.01
C ILE A 141 -22.53 -14.73 -58.49
N TRP A 142 -21.64 -13.97 -57.83
CA TRP A 142 -21.48 -13.92 -56.37
C TRP A 142 -21.57 -12.50 -55.82
N GLU A 143 -22.78 -11.95 -55.69
CA GLU A 143 -22.93 -10.63 -55.03
C GLU A 143 -22.86 -10.72 -53.49
N ARG A 144 -22.92 -11.91 -52.87
CA ARG A 144 -22.96 -12.07 -51.39
C ARG A 144 -21.85 -12.89 -50.74
N LYS A 145 -21.08 -13.70 -51.49
CA LYS A 145 -20.06 -14.63 -50.93
C LYS A 145 -18.61 -14.31 -51.31
N ARG A 146 -18.43 -13.25 -52.08
CA ARG A 146 -17.13 -12.74 -52.55
C ARG A 146 -16.11 -12.53 -51.44
N TRP A 147 -16.58 -12.15 -50.26
CA TRP A 147 -15.72 -11.86 -49.13
C TRP A 147 -15.15 -13.15 -48.49
N LEU A 148 -15.93 -14.24 -48.36
CA LEU A 148 -15.45 -15.56 -47.91
C LEU A 148 -14.37 -16.11 -48.84
N LEU A 149 -14.60 -15.94 -50.14
CA LEU A 149 -13.65 -16.33 -51.17
C LEU A 149 -12.32 -15.57 -51.05
N LYS A 150 -12.39 -14.25 -50.86
CA LYS A 150 -11.21 -13.40 -50.63
C LYS A 150 -10.47 -13.80 -49.35
N GLU A 151 -11.18 -14.14 -48.28
CA GLU A 151 -10.58 -14.61 -47.03
C GLU A 151 -9.91 -15.97 -47.21
N ALA A 152 -10.52 -16.93 -47.90
CA ALA A 152 -9.88 -18.21 -48.21
C ALA A 152 -8.56 -18.02 -48.99
N VAL A 153 -8.56 -17.16 -50.02
CA VAL A 153 -7.37 -16.84 -50.82
C VAL A 153 -6.30 -16.17 -49.98
N ARG A 154 -6.70 -15.28 -49.07
CA ARG A 154 -5.79 -14.58 -48.16
C ARG A 154 -5.15 -15.52 -47.14
N LEU A 155 -5.94 -16.45 -46.59
CA LEU A 155 -5.51 -17.32 -45.48
C LEU A 155 -4.80 -18.59 -45.95
N PHE A 156 -5.19 -19.17 -47.09
CA PHE A 156 -4.63 -20.45 -47.56
C PHE A 156 -3.10 -20.53 -47.61
N PRO A 157 -2.38 -19.54 -48.19
CA PRO A 157 -0.92 -19.61 -48.30
C PRO A 157 -0.21 -19.39 -46.95
N LEU A 158 -0.93 -18.90 -45.92
CA LEU A 158 -0.34 -18.58 -44.63
C LEU A 158 -0.18 -19.85 -43.79
N PRO A 159 0.92 -19.99 -43.02
CA PRO A 159 1.02 -21.03 -42.00
C PRO A 159 -0.08 -20.88 -40.93
N VAL A 160 -0.34 -21.94 -40.18
CA VAL A 160 -1.46 -22.03 -39.22
C VAL A 160 -1.48 -20.86 -38.24
N TYR A 161 -0.34 -20.54 -37.61
CA TYR A 161 -0.24 -19.43 -36.66
C TYR A 161 -0.61 -18.08 -37.31
N GLU A 162 -0.13 -17.83 -38.54
CA GLU A 162 -0.36 -16.57 -39.25
C GLU A 162 -1.81 -16.43 -39.73
N LYS A 163 -2.51 -17.55 -39.99
CA LYS A 163 -3.97 -17.55 -40.19
C LYS A 163 -4.69 -17.02 -38.96
N TYR A 164 -4.40 -17.56 -37.78
CA TYR A 164 -4.99 -17.10 -36.51
C TYR A 164 -4.66 -15.63 -36.24
N LEU A 165 -3.41 -15.21 -36.41
CA LEU A 165 -2.98 -13.82 -36.24
C LEU A 165 -3.72 -12.88 -37.21
N SER A 166 -3.86 -13.27 -38.47
CA SER A 166 -4.58 -12.50 -39.50
C SER A 166 -6.08 -12.35 -39.22
N LEU A 167 -6.69 -13.37 -38.60
CA LEU A 167 -8.07 -13.30 -38.12
C LEU A 167 -8.21 -12.39 -36.89
N ALA A 168 -7.29 -12.52 -35.93
CA ALA A 168 -7.24 -11.66 -34.75
C ALA A 168 -7.11 -10.18 -35.13
N GLU A 169 -6.21 -9.85 -36.06
CA GLU A 169 -6.06 -8.48 -36.58
C GLU A 169 -7.34 -7.93 -37.21
N ASN A 170 -8.06 -8.78 -37.96
CA ASN A 170 -9.34 -8.38 -38.56
C ASN A 170 -10.39 -8.12 -37.48
N ALA A 171 -10.44 -8.95 -36.43
CA ALA A 171 -11.31 -8.72 -35.29
C ALA A 171 -10.98 -7.40 -34.56
N ILE A 172 -9.69 -7.12 -34.33
CA ILE A 172 -9.22 -5.84 -33.74
C ILE A 172 -9.63 -4.65 -34.61
N LYS A 173 -9.43 -4.72 -35.93
CA LYS A 173 -9.83 -3.66 -36.89
C LYS A 173 -11.33 -3.40 -36.86
N LYS A 174 -12.15 -4.43 -36.63
CA LYS A 174 -13.61 -4.34 -36.48
C LYS A 174 -14.06 -3.90 -35.07
N GLY A 175 -13.11 -3.58 -34.17
CA GLY A 175 -13.40 -3.21 -32.78
C GLY A 175 -13.73 -4.37 -31.84
N LYS A 176 -13.72 -5.62 -32.33
CA LYS A 176 -14.02 -6.84 -31.57
C LYS A 176 -12.76 -7.38 -30.88
N ARG A 177 -12.16 -6.59 -29.98
CA ARG A 177 -10.87 -6.92 -29.35
C ARG A 177 -10.89 -8.18 -28.50
N LEU A 178 -11.92 -8.39 -27.68
CA LEU A 178 -12.03 -9.60 -26.85
C LEU A 178 -12.14 -10.88 -27.69
N HIS A 179 -12.72 -10.80 -28.90
CA HIS A 179 -12.77 -11.93 -29.82
C HIS A 179 -11.38 -12.28 -30.40
N ALA A 180 -10.45 -11.33 -30.43
CA ALA A 180 -9.09 -11.57 -30.89
C ALA A 180 -8.23 -12.33 -29.87
N VAL A 181 -8.56 -12.28 -28.57
CA VAL A 181 -7.80 -12.93 -27.49
C VAL A 181 -7.58 -14.43 -27.74
N PRO A 182 -8.63 -15.26 -27.90
CA PRO A 182 -8.44 -16.70 -28.13
C PRO A 182 -7.72 -17.01 -29.45
N LEU A 183 -7.89 -16.16 -30.47
CA LEU A 183 -7.18 -16.31 -31.75
C LEU A 183 -5.68 -16.03 -31.59
N LEU A 184 -5.29 -15.00 -30.83
CA LEU A 184 -3.89 -14.69 -30.54
C LEU A 184 -3.25 -15.78 -29.68
N GLN A 185 -3.95 -16.30 -28.68
CA GLN A 185 -3.49 -17.43 -27.87
C GLN A 185 -3.23 -18.67 -28.75
N LYS A 186 -4.17 -19.03 -29.63
CA LYS A 186 -3.98 -20.13 -30.59
C LYS A 186 -2.81 -19.89 -31.56
N SER A 187 -2.60 -18.64 -31.99
CA SER A 187 -1.41 -18.29 -32.78
C SER A 187 -0.12 -18.58 -31.99
N LEU A 188 -0.06 -18.19 -30.73
CA LEU A 188 1.12 -18.35 -29.86
C LEU A 188 1.39 -19.82 -29.50
N GLU A 189 0.34 -20.63 -29.29
CA GLU A 189 0.45 -22.08 -29.09
C GLU A 189 1.19 -22.76 -30.26
N HIS A 190 0.94 -22.32 -31.49
CA HIS A 190 1.58 -22.86 -32.68
C HIS A 190 2.98 -22.29 -32.90
N THR A 191 3.14 -20.96 -32.81
CA THR A 191 4.44 -20.30 -33.02
C THR A 191 4.48 -18.99 -32.22
N PRO A 192 5.43 -18.84 -31.27
CA PRO A 192 5.66 -17.60 -30.56
C PRO A 192 6.06 -16.50 -31.55
N THR A 193 5.33 -15.38 -31.57
CA THR A 193 5.64 -14.26 -32.47
C THR A 193 5.52 -12.94 -31.74
N LEU A 194 6.49 -12.05 -31.97
CA LEU A 194 6.56 -10.69 -31.40
C LEU A 194 5.22 -9.94 -31.52
N LYS A 195 4.63 -9.99 -32.71
CA LYS A 195 3.38 -9.30 -33.03
C LYS A 195 2.18 -9.85 -32.25
N ALA A 196 2.08 -11.19 -32.10
CA ALA A 196 0.96 -11.79 -31.38
C ALA A 196 1.02 -11.44 -29.88
N TYR A 197 2.20 -11.52 -29.25
CA TYR A 197 2.40 -11.07 -27.86
C TYR A 197 2.05 -9.59 -27.71
N THR A 198 2.57 -8.73 -28.58
CA THR A 198 2.34 -7.28 -28.53
C THR A 198 0.85 -6.94 -28.64
N LEU A 199 0.13 -7.56 -29.58
CA LEU A 199 -1.30 -7.33 -29.73
C LEU A 199 -2.10 -7.86 -28.55
N LEU A 200 -1.78 -9.06 -28.06
CA LEU A 200 -2.52 -9.68 -26.95
C LEU A 200 -2.32 -8.88 -25.66
N LEU A 201 -1.09 -8.52 -25.34
CA LEU A 201 -0.75 -7.72 -24.17
C LEU A 201 -1.46 -6.35 -24.21
N SER A 202 -1.55 -5.71 -25.39
CA SER A 202 -2.27 -4.44 -25.55
C SER A 202 -3.77 -4.53 -25.28
N ILE A 203 -4.37 -5.71 -25.53
CA ILE A 203 -5.78 -5.97 -25.24
C ILE A 203 -5.94 -6.23 -23.74
N LEU A 204 -5.06 -7.02 -23.13
CA LEU A 204 -5.12 -7.35 -21.71
C LEU A 204 -4.98 -6.11 -20.83
N LEU A 205 -3.96 -5.27 -21.04
CA LEU A 205 -3.76 -4.05 -20.25
C LEU A 205 -4.92 -3.05 -20.41
N ARG A 206 -5.44 -2.88 -21.62
CA ARG A 206 -6.62 -2.03 -21.86
C ARG A 206 -7.87 -2.48 -21.08
N HIS A 207 -7.96 -3.76 -20.77
CA HIS A 207 -9.06 -4.35 -20.02
C HIS A 207 -8.72 -4.60 -18.55
N GLU A 208 -7.64 -4.00 -18.03
CA GLU A 208 -7.19 -4.11 -16.63
C GLU A 208 -6.94 -5.57 -16.19
N ARG A 209 -6.62 -6.46 -17.14
CA ARG A 209 -6.31 -7.89 -16.87
C ARG A 209 -4.81 -8.05 -16.58
N HIS A 210 -4.36 -7.45 -15.47
CA HIS A 210 -2.94 -7.31 -15.14
C HIS A 210 -2.25 -8.67 -14.87
N GLU A 211 -2.89 -9.58 -14.14
CA GLU A 211 -2.32 -10.91 -13.85
C GLU A 211 -2.07 -11.72 -15.14
N GLU A 212 -2.99 -11.67 -16.09
CA GLU A 212 -2.83 -12.36 -17.37
C GLU A 212 -1.79 -11.68 -18.27
N ALA A 213 -1.66 -10.36 -18.17
CA ALA A 213 -0.63 -9.61 -18.88
C ALA A 213 0.77 -9.97 -18.38
N GLU A 214 0.93 -10.12 -17.06
CA GLU A 214 2.17 -10.56 -16.43
C GLU A 214 2.54 -11.99 -16.84
N ALA A 215 1.62 -12.95 -16.69
CA ALA A 215 1.85 -14.33 -17.11
C ALA A 215 2.19 -14.45 -18.61
N LEU A 216 1.59 -13.60 -19.45
CA LEU A 216 1.91 -13.54 -20.88
C LEU A 216 3.33 -13.03 -21.13
N LEU A 217 3.78 -12.03 -20.37
CA LEU A 217 5.13 -11.48 -20.47
C LEU A 217 6.17 -12.48 -19.97
N GLU A 218 5.89 -13.20 -18.88
CA GLU A 218 6.74 -14.29 -18.39
C GLU A 218 6.95 -15.38 -19.46
N ASP A 219 5.86 -15.83 -20.11
CA ASP A 219 5.96 -16.79 -21.22
C ASP A 219 6.73 -16.19 -22.42
N ALA A 220 6.54 -14.91 -22.72
CA ALA A 220 7.26 -14.23 -23.80
C ALA A 220 8.78 -14.19 -23.54
N LEU A 221 9.20 -13.83 -22.32
CA LEU A 221 10.62 -13.72 -21.94
C LEU A 221 11.35 -15.07 -21.95
N GLN A 222 10.64 -16.19 -21.86
CA GLN A 222 11.22 -17.52 -22.01
C GLN A 222 11.50 -17.90 -23.48
N ARG A 223 10.84 -17.24 -24.44
CA ARG A 223 10.80 -17.65 -25.84
C ARG A 223 11.37 -16.63 -26.81
N ILE A 224 11.37 -15.36 -26.43
CA ILE A 224 11.70 -14.23 -27.29
C ILE A 224 12.64 -13.28 -26.55
N ASP A 225 13.53 -12.65 -27.29
CA ASP A 225 14.40 -11.59 -26.77
C ASP A 225 13.57 -10.35 -26.36
N PRO A 226 13.77 -9.83 -25.13
CA PRO A 226 13.01 -8.68 -24.63
C PRO A 226 13.24 -7.40 -25.43
N ILE A 227 14.43 -7.20 -26.00
CA ILE A 227 14.74 -5.99 -26.78
C ILE A 227 14.00 -6.05 -28.11
N GLU A 228 13.96 -7.21 -28.77
CA GLU A 228 13.14 -7.40 -29.97
C GLU A 228 11.65 -7.15 -29.69
N LEU A 229 11.14 -7.66 -28.56
CA LEU A 229 9.76 -7.46 -28.16
C LEU A 229 9.45 -6.00 -27.85
N PHE A 230 10.35 -5.30 -27.16
CA PHE A 230 10.25 -3.88 -26.89
C PHE A 230 10.20 -3.05 -28.18
N GLU A 231 11.10 -3.31 -29.13
CA GLU A 231 11.12 -2.60 -30.42
C GLU A 231 9.84 -2.88 -31.23
N GLU A 232 9.27 -4.09 -31.14
CA GLU A 232 7.96 -4.39 -31.73
C GLU A 232 6.81 -3.60 -31.07
N MET A 233 6.81 -3.50 -29.74
CA MET A 233 5.83 -2.69 -28.99
C MET A 233 5.89 -1.23 -29.43
N LEU A 234 7.10 -0.67 -29.55
CA LEU A 234 7.29 0.71 -30.03
C LEU A 234 6.88 0.89 -31.50
N ARG A 235 7.04 -0.14 -32.34
CA ARG A 235 6.62 -0.11 -33.74
C ARG A 235 5.10 -0.09 -33.90
N ILE A 236 4.39 -0.93 -33.13
CA ILE A 236 2.93 -1.07 -33.24
C ILE A 236 2.21 0.03 -32.44
N PHE A 237 2.72 0.36 -31.26
CA PHE A 237 2.12 1.31 -30.32
C PHE A 237 3.15 2.37 -29.86
N PRO A 238 3.58 3.29 -30.75
CA PRO A 238 4.70 4.21 -30.50
C PRO A 238 4.53 5.15 -29.30
N ASN A 239 3.27 5.42 -28.93
CA ASN A 239 2.88 6.34 -27.86
C ASN A 239 2.36 5.61 -26.61
N ASN A 240 2.49 4.28 -26.53
CA ASN A 240 2.11 3.52 -25.35
C ASN A 240 3.36 3.21 -24.51
N ALA A 241 3.56 3.94 -23.41
CA ALA A 241 4.67 3.73 -22.48
C ALA A 241 4.37 2.66 -21.42
N GLU A 242 3.09 2.36 -21.19
CA GLU A 242 2.63 1.37 -20.21
C GLU A 242 3.13 -0.04 -20.58
N MET A 243 2.96 -0.42 -21.84
CA MET A 243 3.35 -1.74 -22.36
C MET A 243 4.86 -2.04 -22.16
N PRO A 244 5.79 -1.17 -22.61
CA PRO A 244 7.20 -1.32 -22.27
C PRO A 244 7.53 -1.27 -20.79
N PHE A 245 6.79 -0.51 -19.99
CA PHE A 245 7.01 -0.44 -18.55
C PHE A 245 6.74 -1.80 -17.89
N TYR A 246 5.63 -2.46 -18.25
CA TYR A 246 5.35 -3.83 -17.81
C TYR A 246 6.44 -4.81 -18.25
N LEU A 247 6.90 -4.72 -19.50
CA LEU A 247 8.01 -5.56 -19.98
C LEU A 247 9.29 -5.35 -19.14
N ALA A 248 9.65 -4.09 -18.86
CA ALA A 248 10.82 -3.77 -18.05
C ALA A 248 10.70 -4.32 -16.62
N ALA A 249 9.53 -4.19 -16.00
CA ALA A 249 9.24 -4.76 -14.68
C ALA A 249 9.34 -6.30 -14.67
N THR A 250 8.81 -6.99 -15.68
CA THR A 250 8.98 -8.45 -15.79
C THR A 250 10.44 -8.84 -16.03
N CYS A 251 11.20 -8.06 -16.82
CA CYS A 251 12.64 -8.28 -16.98
C CYS A 251 13.41 -8.09 -15.65
N GLU A 252 13.02 -7.14 -14.79
CA GLU A 252 13.59 -6.96 -13.45
C GLU A 252 13.37 -8.21 -12.59
N ASN A 253 12.14 -8.76 -12.58
CA ASN A 253 11.80 -9.98 -11.83
C ASN A 253 12.67 -11.18 -12.25
N HIS A 254 13.04 -11.25 -13.53
CA HIS A 254 13.95 -12.26 -14.08
C HIS A 254 15.43 -11.88 -14.05
N GLN A 255 15.80 -10.76 -13.42
CA GLN A 255 17.17 -10.26 -13.31
C GLN A 255 17.86 -10.04 -14.68
N GLN A 256 17.09 -9.74 -15.72
CA GLN A 256 17.60 -9.45 -17.07
C GLN A 256 18.07 -7.99 -17.18
N TRP A 257 19.07 -7.63 -16.37
CA TRP A 257 19.46 -6.24 -16.11
C TRP A 257 19.81 -5.42 -17.36
N ASP A 258 20.51 -6.02 -18.33
CA ASP A 258 20.92 -5.30 -19.54
C ASP A 258 19.71 -4.91 -20.43
N ALA A 259 18.69 -5.77 -20.49
CA ALA A 259 17.45 -5.46 -21.19
C ALA A 259 16.64 -4.38 -20.44
N CYS A 260 16.55 -4.47 -19.11
CA CYS A 260 15.90 -3.44 -18.30
C CYS A 260 16.53 -2.06 -18.49
N LEU A 261 17.87 -1.97 -18.41
CA LEU A 261 18.61 -0.73 -18.65
C LEU A 261 18.28 -0.15 -20.03
N HIS A 262 18.31 -0.98 -21.07
CA HIS A 262 17.97 -0.54 -22.42
C HIS A 262 16.55 0.04 -22.51
N ILE A 263 15.57 -0.67 -21.96
CA ILE A 263 14.15 -0.28 -22.03
C ILE A 263 13.91 0.99 -21.22
N TYR A 264 14.36 1.07 -19.97
CA TYR A 264 14.16 2.25 -19.14
C TYR A 264 14.90 3.49 -19.67
N GLN A 265 16.11 3.36 -20.20
CA GLN A 265 16.80 4.50 -20.83
C GLN A 265 16.02 5.02 -22.05
N ARG A 266 15.44 4.13 -22.86
CA ARG A 266 14.61 4.50 -24.00
C ARG A 266 13.29 5.16 -23.56
N LEU A 267 12.67 4.67 -22.49
CA LEU A 267 11.47 5.26 -21.91
C LEU A 267 11.76 6.64 -21.31
N LEU A 268 12.86 6.77 -20.58
CA LEU A 268 13.30 8.03 -19.99
C LEU A 268 13.57 9.09 -21.05
N ASN A 269 14.19 8.72 -22.18
CA ASN A 269 14.39 9.65 -23.31
C ASN A 269 13.07 10.18 -23.90
N LYS A 270 11.96 9.42 -23.79
CA LYS A 270 10.63 9.86 -24.25
C LYS A 270 9.89 10.68 -23.20
N ALA A 271 10.07 10.37 -21.92
CA ALA A 271 9.40 11.02 -20.79
C ALA A 271 10.43 11.34 -19.69
N PRO A 272 11.21 12.42 -19.85
CA PRO A 272 12.33 12.74 -18.95
C PRO A 272 11.89 13.17 -17.55
N ASP A 273 10.64 13.58 -17.41
CA ASP A 273 10.06 14.06 -16.14
C ASP A 273 9.38 12.93 -15.34
N PHE A 274 9.35 11.69 -15.87
CA PHE A 274 8.78 10.56 -15.15
C PHE A 274 9.79 9.98 -14.18
N ASP A 275 9.69 10.42 -12.93
CA ASP A 275 10.63 10.16 -11.84
C ASP A 275 10.92 8.67 -11.60
N LEU A 276 9.91 7.79 -11.65
CA LEU A 276 10.06 6.36 -11.36
C LEU A 276 11.10 5.65 -12.25
N TYR A 277 11.33 6.12 -13.47
CA TYR A 277 12.38 5.55 -14.33
C TYR A 277 13.79 5.77 -13.77
N TYR A 278 14.04 6.90 -13.10
CA TYR A 278 15.33 7.15 -12.46
C TYR A 278 15.54 6.22 -11.26
N LEU A 279 14.50 6.00 -10.44
CA LEU A 279 14.56 5.04 -9.34
C LEU A 279 14.93 3.64 -9.86
N LYS A 280 14.19 3.15 -10.87
CA LYS A 280 14.42 1.82 -11.44
C LYS A 280 15.79 1.66 -12.06
N LEU A 281 16.27 2.65 -12.81
CA LEU A 281 17.64 2.63 -13.31
C LEU A 281 18.67 2.64 -12.17
N GLY A 282 18.44 3.42 -11.12
CA GLY A 282 19.30 3.47 -9.92
C GLY A 282 19.40 2.10 -9.24
N GLU A 283 18.28 1.41 -9.03
CA GLU A 283 18.22 0.06 -8.44
C GLU A 283 19.02 -0.97 -9.25
N ILE A 284 18.90 -0.92 -10.58
CA ILE A 284 19.61 -1.83 -11.48
C ILE A 284 21.12 -1.54 -11.43
N LEU A 285 21.53 -0.27 -11.49
CA LEU A 285 22.94 0.11 -11.40
C LEU A 285 23.55 -0.20 -10.04
N ASN A 286 22.79 -0.03 -8.96
CA ASN A 286 23.20 -0.43 -7.61
C ASN A 286 23.45 -1.95 -7.54
N THR A 287 22.54 -2.75 -8.12
CA THR A 287 22.69 -4.21 -8.22
C THR A 287 23.94 -4.60 -9.04
N LYS A 288 24.29 -3.82 -10.06
CA LYS A 288 25.50 -3.99 -10.88
C LYS A 288 26.76 -3.39 -10.25
N GLN A 289 26.67 -2.80 -9.05
CA GLN A 289 27.77 -2.14 -8.32
C GLN A 289 28.34 -0.91 -9.05
N GLU A 290 27.54 -0.27 -9.91
CA GLU A 290 27.85 1.01 -10.56
C GLU A 290 27.36 2.17 -9.66
N PHE A 291 27.96 2.27 -8.47
CA PHE A 291 27.44 3.05 -7.35
C PHE A 291 27.33 4.56 -7.60
N GLU A 292 28.32 5.18 -8.24
CA GLU A 292 28.29 6.62 -8.53
C GLU A 292 27.11 6.98 -9.44
N ALA A 293 26.91 6.20 -10.51
CA ALA A 293 25.80 6.40 -11.44
C ALA A 293 24.45 6.09 -10.78
N ALA A 294 24.37 5.08 -9.91
CA ALA A 294 23.17 4.80 -9.13
C ALA A 294 22.79 5.98 -8.24
N ILE A 295 23.75 6.58 -7.52
CA ILE A 295 23.52 7.76 -6.67
C ILE A 295 22.99 8.93 -7.50
N GLU A 296 23.58 9.24 -8.66
CA GLU A 296 23.11 10.33 -9.52
C GLU A 296 21.63 10.15 -9.91
N LEU A 297 21.24 8.93 -10.26
CA LEU A 297 19.86 8.60 -10.62
C LEU A 297 18.92 8.68 -9.41
N TYR A 298 19.30 8.12 -8.27
CA TYR A 298 18.51 8.23 -7.04
C TYR A 298 18.34 9.69 -6.60
N GLN A 299 19.38 10.52 -6.70
CA GLN A 299 19.30 11.95 -6.42
C GLN A 299 18.34 12.66 -7.38
N LYS A 300 18.38 12.30 -8.68
CA LYS A 300 17.45 12.87 -9.66
C LYS A 300 16.00 12.46 -9.39
N PHE A 301 15.79 11.20 -9.00
CA PHE A 301 14.50 10.71 -8.54
C PHE A 301 13.99 11.52 -7.33
N ILE A 302 14.81 11.67 -6.29
CA ILE A 302 14.48 12.45 -5.09
C ILE A 302 14.13 13.89 -5.45
N GLU A 303 14.92 14.55 -6.31
CA GLU A 303 14.68 15.92 -6.77
C GLU A 303 13.30 16.06 -7.42
N LEU A 304 12.98 15.21 -8.39
CA LEU A 304 11.71 15.25 -9.10
C LEU A 304 10.52 14.90 -8.19
N ARG A 305 10.67 13.85 -7.36
CA ARG A 305 9.63 13.38 -6.46
C ARG A 305 9.30 14.44 -5.41
N THR A 306 10.31 15.03 -4.77
CA THR A 306 10.12 16.06 -3.73
C THR A 306 9.67 17.42 -4.29
N ALA A 307 10.00 17.73 -5.55
CA ALA A 307 9.50 18.91 -6.25
C ALA A 307 8.03 18.79 -6.68
N SER A 308 7.46 17.58 -6.72
CA SER A 308 6.08 17.37 -7.15
C SER A 308 5.06 18.05 -6.23
N GLU A 309 3.99 18.60 -6.81
CA GLU A 309 2.90 19.21 -6.03
C GLU A 309 2.27 18.23 -5.05
N LYS A 310 2.14 16.95 -5.47
CA LYS A 310 1.67 15.85 -4.61
C LYS A 310 2.55 15.74 -3.36
N PHE A 311 3.86 15.90 -3.52
CA PHE A 311 4.80 15.84 -2.41
C PHE A 311 4.67 17.01 -1.46
N GLN A 312 4.69 18.22 -2.00
CA GLN A 312 4.61 19.44 -1.21
C GLN A 312 3.30 19.54 -0.43
N LYS A 313 2.22 18.95 -0.93
CA LYS A 313 0.92 18.86 -0.26
C LYS A 313 0.76 17.66 0.68
N GLY A 314 1.80 16.83 0.85
CA GLY A 314 1.74 15.64 1.71
C GLY A 314 0.78 14.55 1.24
N MET A 315 0.39 14.53 -0.04
CA MET A 315 -0.65 13.64 -0.58
C MET A 315 -0.20 12.18 -0.81
N PHE A 316 0.80 11.67 -0.07
CA PHE A 316 1.28 10.27 -0.14
C PHE A 316 0.57 9.31 0.81
N HIS A 317 -0.54 9.78 1.33
CA HIS A 317 -1.37 9.08 2.28
C HIS A 317 -2.13 7.87 1.66
N SER A 318 -1.44 6.96 0.97
CA SER A 318 -1.92 5.59 0.82
C SER A 318 -1.69 4.91 2.16
N TRP A 319 -2.75 4.87 2.97
CA TRP A 319 -2.74 4.26 4.29
C TRP A 319 -2.85 2.71 4.24
N ASP A 320 -3.04 2.17 3.04
CA ASP A 320 -3.15 0.74 2.73
C ASP A 320 -1.78 0.11 2.48
N ILE A 321 -0.81 0.34 3.36
CA ILE A 321 0.52 -0.29 3.26
C ILE A 321 0.52 -1.58 4.08
N GLU A 322 0.94 -2.69 3.45
CA GLU A 322 1.14 -3.98 4.11
C GLU A 322 2.22 -3.86 5.21
N GLU A 323 3.25 -3.06 4.94
CA GLU A 323 4.40 -2.79 5.77
C GLU A 323 4.29 -1.47 6.57
N PHE A 324 4.05 -1.57 7.87
CA PHE A 324 3.82 -0.40 8.73
C PHE A 324 5.06 0.51 8.92
N HIS A 325 6.28 0.03 8.66
CA HIS A 325 7.48 0.86 8.78
C HIS A 325 7.55 2.00 7.76
N LEU A 326 6.76 1.91 6.68
CA LEU A 326 6.56 2.94 5.66
C LEU A 326 5.28 3.75 5.87
N PHE A 327 4.65 3.65 7.04
CA PHE A 327 3.40 4.35 7.32
C PHE A 327 3.53 5.88 7.13
N SER A 328 2.59 6.46 6.38
CA SER A 328 2.60 7.86 5.90
C SER A 328 3.72 8.25 4.93
N ALA A 329 4.61 7.34 4.56
CA ALA A 329 5.77 7.64 3.71
C ALA A 329 5.52 7.26 2.25
N ASP A 330 6.27 7.90 1.35
CA ASP A 330 6.43 7.40 -0.02
C ASP A 330 7.43 6.22 0.01
N PRO A 331 7.01 4.98 -0.29
CA PRO A 331 7.90 3.80 -0.27
C PRO A 331 9.10 3.93 -1.19
N ASP A 332 8.91 4.53 -2.37
CA ASP A 332 9.96 4.68 -3.37
C ASP A 332 11.01 5.69 -2.86
N LEU A 333 10.55 6.77 -2.23
CA LEU A 333 11.43 7.77 -1.63
C LEU A 333 12.21 7.19 -0.45
N ALA A 334 11.53 6.42 0.40
CA ALA A 334 12.18 5.76 1.52
C ALA A 334 13.29 4.81 1.06
N LYS A 335 13.00 4.01 0.03
CA LYS A 335 13.98 3.11 -0.60
C LYS A 335 15.18 3.87 -1.17
N ALA A 336 14.95 4.94 -1.95
CA ALA A 336 16.03 5.72 -2.54
C ALA A 336 16.99 6.31 -1.49
N TYR A 337 16.46 6.87 -0.40
CA TYR A 337 17.30 7.39 0.70
C TYR A 337 18.05 6.27 1.42
N PHE A 338 17.40 5.12 1.65
CA PHE A 338 18.04 3.99 2.32
C PHE A 338 19.19 3.42 1.48
N ASP A 339 18.96 3.20 0.18
CA ASP A 339 19.96 2.68 -0.74
C ASP A 339 21.15 3.64 -0.87
N ILE A 340 20.92 4.95 -1.04
CA ILE A 340 22.00 5.95 -1.04
C ILE A 340 22.78 5.92 0.29
N GLY A 341 22.07 5.85 1.42
CA GLY A 341 22.68 5.78 2.75
C GLY A 341 23.61 4.57 2.89
N LEU A 342 23.17 3.41 2.43
CA LEU A 342 23.96 2.18 2.43
C LEU A 342 25.19 2.29 1.53
N ILE A 343 25.04 2.83 0.32
CA ILE A 343 26.18 3.03 -0.60
C ILE A 343 27.22 3.97 0.03
N TYR A 344 26.80 5.10 0.60
CA TYR A 344 27.73 6.02 1.27
C TYR A 344 28.38 5.40 2.52
N GLU A 345 27.64 4.62 3.31
CA GLU A 345 28.13 3.96 4.53
C GLU A 345 29.11 2.82 4.21
N TYR A 346 28.77 1.94 3.29
CA TYR A 346 29.50 0.69 3.06
C TYR A 346 30.57 0.81 1.99
N GLU A 347 30.27 1.48 0.87
CA GLU A 347 31.16 1.52 -0.30
C GLU A 347 32.11 2.72 -0.25
N PHE A 348 31.58 3.93 -0.01
CA PHE A 348 32.40 5.15 -0.04
C PHE A 348 32.96 5.59 1.32
N LYS A 349 32.41 5.08 2.44
CA LYS A 349 32.76 5.51 3.81
C LYS A 349 32.60 7.02 4.04
N LEU A 350 31.65 7.64 3.34
CA LEU A 350 31.31 9.07 3.47
C LEU A 350 30.20 9.22 4.53
N PHE A 351 30.60 9.23 5.80
CA PHE A 351 29.68 9.15 6.94
C PHE A 351 28.79 10.39 7.10
N ASP A 352 29.23 11.57 6.67
CA ASP A 352 28.45 12.80 6.64
C ASP A 352 27.25 12.70 5.67
N LEU A 353 27.50 12.21 4.46
CA LEU A 353 26.47 12.01 3.44
C LEU A 353 25.53 10.85 3.82
N ALA A 354 26.08 9.75 4.35
CA ALA A 354 25.28 8.62 4.84
C ALA A 354 24.33 9.05 5.97
N ALA A 355 24.83 9.77 6.98
CA ALA A 355 24.01 10.28 8.08
C ALA A 355 22.92 11.23 7.57
N SER A 356 23.25 12.08 6.60
CA SER A 356 22.27 12.99 5.98
C SER A 356 21.17 12.23 5.25
N ALA A 357 21.51 11.17 4.50
CA ALA A 357 20.54 10.33 3.79
C ALA A 357 19.61 9.59 4.77
N TYR A 358 20.15 8.97 5.82
CA TYR A 358 19.33 8.30 6.84
C TYR A 358 18.48 9.28 7.64
N LEU A 359 18.99 10.48 7.96
CA LEU A 359 18.18 11.49 8.64
C LEU A 359 17.03 12.00 7.76
N ALA A 360 17.28 12.21 6.46
CA ALA A 360 16.24 12.56 5.50
C ALA A 360 15.18 11.44 5.42
N LEU A 361 15.61 10.16 5.35
CA LEU A 361 14.71 9.01 5.42
C LEU A 361 13.85 9.05 6.68
N LEU A 362 14.42 9.25 7.86
CA LEU A 362 13.67 9.28 9.12
C LEU A 362 12.67 10.44 9.21
N ARG A 363 12.94 11.56 8.53
CA ARG A 363 12.01 12.68 8.40
C ARG A 363 10.83 12.37 7.45
N HIS A 364 10.97 11.40 6.55
CA HIS A 364 9.89 10.97 5.65
C HIS A 364 9.18 9.70 6.09
N ALA A 365 9.91 8.77 6.71
CA ALA A 365 9.45 7.48 7.22
C ALA A 365 9.84 7.32 8.71
N PRO A 366 9.11 7.98 9.63
CA PRO A 366 9.43 8.00 11.06
C PRO A 366 9.48 6.63 11.74
N PHE A 367 8.80 5.65 11.14
CA PHE A 367 8.68 4.27 11.63
C PHE A 367 9.73 3.32 11.01
N TYR A 368 10.66 3.82 10.19
CA TYR A 368 11.72 3.01 9.57
C TYR A 368 12.83 2.69 10.58
N THR A 369 12.60 1.67 11.41
CA THR A 369 13.46 1.34 12.57
C THR A 369 14.92 1.06 12.20
N ASP A 370 15.17 0.45 11.04
CA ASP A 370 16.54 0.14 10.59
C ASP A 370 17.36 1.40 10.27
N ALA A 371 16.70 2.46 9.80
CA ALA A 371 17.37 3.73 9.51
C ALA A 371 17.86 4.41 10.79
N TYR A 372 17.20 4.23 11.95
CA TYR A 372 17.72 4.70 13.23
C TYR A 372 19.02 4.00 13.63
N LYS A 373 19.07 2.67 13.46
CA LYS A 373 20.27 1.88 13.71
C LYS A 373 21.43 2.36 12.83
N HIS A 374 21.21 2.42 11.52
CA HIS A 374 22.22 2.83 10.56
C HIS A 374 22.68 4.28 10.79
N PHE A 375 21.74 5.22 10.99
CA PHE A 375 22.04 6.59 11.35
C PHE A 375 22.92 6.66 12.60
N TRP A 376 22.56 5.97 13.68
CA TRP A 376 23.31 6.02 14.93
C TRP A 376 24.73 5.47 14.78
N GLN A 377 24.89 4.36 14.07
CA GLN A 377 26.20 3.76 13.79
C GLN A 377 27.10 4.72 13.00
N VAL A 378 26.56 5.33 11.94
CA VAL A 378 27.27 6.31 11.12
C VAL A 378 27.59 7.58 11.91
N TYR A 379 26.63 8.11 12.67
CA TYR A 379 26.81 9.30 13.51
C TYR A 379 27.96 9.12 14.50
N GLN A 380 28.11 7.94 15.10
CA GLN A 380 29.22 7.64 15.99
C GLN A 380 30.58 7.66 15.28
N GLN A 381 30.65 7.15 14.05
CA GLN A 381 31.89 7.20 13.27
C GLN A 381 32.25 8.64 12.93
N LEU A 382 31.26 9.43 12.51
CA LEU A 382 31.42 10.84 12.20
C LEU A 382 31.86 11.66 13.42
N PHE A 383 31.23 11.42 14.57
CA PHE A 383 31.58 12.05 15.84
C PHE A 383 33.01 11.70 16.27
N LYS A 384 33.45 10.44 16.11
CA LYS A 384 34.84 10.03 16.41
C LYS A 384 35.85 10.72 15.49
N GLN A 385 35.51 10.95 14.23
CA GLN A 385 36.38 11.62 13.26
C GLN A 385 36.44 13.14 13.47
N THR A 386 35.31 13.74 13.86
CA THR A 386 35.14 15.19 13.96
C THR A 386 34.41 15.60 15.25
N PRO A 387 35.02 15.40 16.44
CA PRO A 387 34.35 15.63 17.72
C PRO A 387 34.01 17.11 17.98
N ASP A 388 34.75 18.04 17.36
CA ASP A 388 34.57 19.49 17.52
C ASP A 388 33.58 20.11 16.51
N ALA A 389 33.13 19.33 15.52
CA ALA A 389 32.12 19.77 14.56
C ALA A 389 30.76 19.24 14.99
N ALA A 390 29.75 20.11 15.16
CA ALA A 390 28.35 19.66 15.24
C ALA A 390 27.98 19.12 13.85
N PRO A 391 28.03 17.80 13.61
CA PRO A 391 28.22 17.31 12.26
C PRO A 391 26.91 17.30 11.47
N LEU A 392 25.75 17.33 12.15
CA LEU A 392 24.42 17.45 11.57
C LEU A 392 23.52 18.35 12.42
N GLN A 393 22.54 18.99 11.79
CA GLN A 393 21.48 19.75 12.44
C GLN A 393 20.43 18.79 13.03
N LEU A 394 20.76 18.14 14.15
CA LEU A 394 19.85 17.26 14.87
C LEU A 394 20.00 17.40 16.40
N HIS A 395 18.87 17.40 17.11
CA HIS A 395 18.88 17.33 18.57
C HIS A 395 19.07 15.88 19.04
N ILE A 396 20.32 15.46 19.26
CA ILE A 396 20.68 14.06 19.55
C ILE A 396 19.94 13.46 20.76
N PRO A 397 19.77 14.14 21.91
CA PRO A 397 19.02 13.57 23.01
C PRO A 397 17.56 13.25 22.65
N MET A 398 16.94 14.04 21.77
CA MET A 398 15.57 13.80 21.31
C MET A 398 15.53 12.61 20.35
N PHE A 399 16.51 12.51 19.45
CA PHE A 399 16.69 11.34 18.59
C PHE A 399 16.82 10.04 19.39
N LEU A 400 17.70 10.01 20.41
CA LEU A 400 17.92 8.80 21.22
C LEU A 400 16.67 8.38 22.00
N GLN A 401 15.96 9.34 22.60
CA GLN A 401 14.68 9.08 23.27
C GLN A 401 13.65 8.51 22.30
N THR A 402 13.55 9.08 21.10
CA THR A 402 12.64 8.62 20.06
C THR A 402 12.99 7.19 19.65
N TYR A 403 14.26 6.92 19.36
CA TYR A 403 14.73 5.60 18.95
C TYR A 403 14.48 4.53 20.03
N GLN A 404 14.81 4.85 21.28
CA GLN A 404 14.61 3.96 22.42
C GLN A 404 13.14 3.60 22.61
N LEU A 405 12.24 4.59 22.56
CA LEU A 405 10.81 4.36 22.73
C LEU A 405 10.21 3.62 21.54
N LEU A 406 10.69 3.92 20.32
CA LEU A 406 10.16 3.35 19.10
C LEU A 406 10.46 1.85 19.00
N ALA A 407 11.72 1.47 19.24
CA ALA A 407 12.21 0.11 19.05
C ALA A 407 13.22 -0.28 20.16
N PRO A 408 12.76 -0.53 21.40
CA PRO A 408 13.62 -0.68 22.58
C PRO A 408 14.61 -1.84 22.47
N GLN A 409 14.21 -2.96 21.85
CA GLN A 409 15.09 -4.11 21.64
C GLN A 409 16.20 -3.81 20.62
N ASN A 410 15.85 -3.14 19.52
CA ASN A 410 16.83 -2.73 18.49
C ASN A 410 17.79 -1.67 19.04
N TYR A 411 17.26 -0.71 19.81
CA TYR A 411 18.04 0.29 20.54
C TYR A 411 19.05 -0.38 21.49
N ALA A 412 18.60 -1.27 22.38
CA ALA A 412 19.46 -1.93 23.36
C ALA A 412 20.58 -2.77 22.72
N ALA A 413 20.33 -3.34 21.54
CA ALA A 413 21.33 -4.11 20.80
C ALA A 413 22.42 -3.23 20.13
N ASN A 414 22.11 -1.96 19.83
CA ASN A 414 22.97 -1.10 19.00
C ASN A 414 23.49 0.16 19.72
N VAL A 415 22.94 0.51 20.89
CA VAL A 415 23.31 1.70 21.66
C VAL A 415 23.88 1.28 23.01
N THR A 416 25.13 1.63 23.28
CA THR A 416 25.76 1.37 24.58
C THR A 416 25.79 2.62 25.47
N PRO A 417 25.72 2.47 26.81
CA PRO A 417 25.81 3.62 27.72
C PRO A 417 27.08 4.46 27.55
N GLU A 418 28.20 3.81 27.21
CA GLU A 418 29.48 4.49 26.95
C GLU A 418 29.41 5.42 25.74
N GLN A 419 28.70 5.01 24.69
CA GLN A 419 28.50 5.82 23.49
C GLN A 419 27.61 7.03 23.77
N ILE A 420 26.57 6.86 24.58
CA ILE A 420 25.68 7.96 24.99
C ILE A 420 26.47 8.97 25.82
N ALA A 421 27.19 8.52 26.85
CA ALA A 421 27.97 9.39 27.73
C ALA A 421 29.01 10.22 26.98
N LEU A 422 29.66 9.64 25.96
CA LEU A 422 30.62 10.34 25.12
C LEU A 422 29.97 11.49 24.34
N VAL A 423 28.78 11.28 23.78
CA VAL A 423 28.06 12.32 23.02
C VAL A 423 27.46 13.38 23.93
N GLU A 424 26.88 12.99 25.07
CA GLU A 424 26.30 13.90 26.05
C GLU A 424 27.33 14.85 26.68
N GLN A 425 28.56 14.38 26.89
CA GLN A 425 29.65 15.21 27.42
C GLN A 425 30.03 16.37 26.48
N HIS A 426 29.80 16.22 25.17
CA HIS A 426 30.18 17.22 24.17
C HIS A 426 29.00 18.08 23.70
N CYS A 427 27.77 17.57 23.75
CA CYS A 427 26.59 18.27 23.24
C CYS A 427 25.98 19.29 24.23
N ASN A 428 26.43 19.36 25.51
CA ASN A 428 25.86 20.24 26.55
C ASN A 428 24.31 20.25 26.57
N ALA A 429 23.69 19.11 26.25
CA ALA A 429 22.25 19.01 26.04
C ALA A 429 21.66 18.08 27.09
N SER A 430 20.82 18.62 27.96
CA SER A 430 20.10 17.82 28.95
C SER A 430 18.90 17.15 28.28
N ALA A 431 18.77 15.84 28.43
CA ALA A 431 17.56 15.07 28.10
C ALA A 431 16.43 15.22 29.14
N GLY A 432 16.62 16.11 30.13
CA GLY A 432 15.69 16.35 31.21
C GLY A 432 14.72 17.51 30.92
N LEU A 433 13.82 17.72 31.88
CA LEU A 433 12.91 18.86 31.88
C LEU A 433 13.69 20.18 31.81
N PRO A 434 13.25 21.13 30.97
CA PRO A 434 13.83 22.47 30.95
C PRO A 434 13.76 23.17 32.30
N GLU A 435 14.81 23.92 32.65
CA GLU A 435 14.82 24.74 33.87
C GLU A 435 13.91 25.96 33.69
N ARG A 436 14.05 26.62 32.53
CA ARG A 436 13.31 27.83 32.13
C ARG A 436 13.15 27.88 30.62
N TYR A 437 12.35 28.85 30.17
CA TYR A 437 12.11 29.14 28.76
C TYR A 437 12.33 30.63 28.52
N HIS A 438 12.93 30.98 27.39
CA HIS A 438 12.76 32.30 26.81
C HIS A 438 11.35 32.42 26.22
N ARG A 439 10.83 33.64 26.16
CA ARG A 439 9.53 33.90 25.51
C ARG A 439 9.62 33.55 24.03
N LEU A 440 8.64 32.81 23.54
CA LEU A 440 8.54 32.42 22.14
C LEU A 440 8.32 33.67 21.27
N LYS A 441 9.12 33.81 20.20
CA LYS A 441 8.97 34.89 19.22
C LYS A 441 8.04 34.44 18.10
N GLU A 442 7.44 35.40 17.40
CA GLU A 442 6.54 35.16 16.26
C GLU A 442 7.17 34.26 15.18
N GLU A 443 8.44 34.50 14.83
CA GLU A 443 9.15 33.66 13.84
C GLU A 443 9.34 32.21 14.30
N ASP A 444 9.57 31.98 15.60
CA ASP A 444 9.71 30.63 16.15
C ASP A 444 8.33 29.95 16.25
N ASP A 445 7.28 30.73 16.45
CA ASP A 445 5.89 30.28 16.51
C ASP A 445 5.38 29.76 15.16
N GLU A 446 5.66 30.48 14.07
CA GLU A 446 5.34 30.04 12.71
C GLU A 446 5.98 28.69 12.36
N ARG A 447 7.16 28.39 12.92
CA ARG A 447 7.86 27.10 12.74
C ARG A 447 7.25 25.96 13.54
N LEU A 448 6.51 26.26 14.62
CA LEU A 448 5.80 25.27 15.42
C LEU A 448 4.46 24.89 14.80
N MET A 449 3.81 25.84 14.11
CA MET A 449 2.54 25.59 13.42
C MET A 449 2.70 24.51 12.34
N HIS A 450 1.81 23.51 12.37
CA HIS A 450 1.74 22.50 11.32
C HIS A 450 1.38 23.14 9.97
N PRO A 451 2.05 22.82 8.84
CA PRO A 451 1.78 23.45 7.55
C PRO A 451 0.32 23.34 7.11
N GLY A 452 -0.28 22.17 7.34
CA GLY A 452 -1.71 21.95 7.06
C GLY A 452 -2.65 22.76 7.96
N GLU A 453 -2.21 23.27 9.11
CA GLU A 453 -3.02 24.23 9.88
C GLU A 453 -3.00 25.61 9.23
N GLN A 454 -1.83 26.06 8.78
CA GLN A 454 -1.64 27.37 8.13
C GLN A 454 -2.56 27.56 6.91
N GLU A 455 -2.79 26.49 6.14
CA GLU A 455 -3.67 26.50 4.96
C GLU A 455 -5.15 26.79 5.28
N TYR A 456 -5.60 26.35 6.46
CA TYR A 456 -6.99 26.44 6.91
C TYR A 456 -7.23 27.54 7.95
N PHE A 457 -6.16 28.02 8.60
CA PHE A 457 -6.18 28.95 9.73
C PHE A 457 -7.12 30.13 9.50
N ARG A 458 -7.01 30.82 8.35
CA ARG A 458 -7.88 31.99 8.07
C ARG A 458 -9.33 31.64 7.74
N ARG A 459 -9.60 30.48 7.13
CA ARG A 459 -10.93 30.10 6.63
C ARG A 459 -11.82 29.50 7.72
N VAL A 460 -11.24 28.68 8.59
CA VAL A 460 -11.99 27.89 9.58
C VAL A 460 -12.09 28.59 10.93
N GLN A 461 -11.09 29.41 11.33
CA GLN A 461 -11.06 30.10 12.62
C GLN A 461 -12.21 31.12 12.78
N HIS A 462 -12.51 31.91 11.75
CA HIS A 462 -13.65 32.83 11.78
C HIS A 462 -15.00 32.09 11.91
N TRP A 463 -15.11 30.90 11.34
CA TRP A 463 -16.30 30.07 11.45
C TRP A 463 -16.41 29.40 12.83
N LEU A 464 -15.32 28.80 13.35
CA LEU A 464 -15.29 28.18 14.68
C LEU A 464 -15.62 29.18 15.80
N THR A 465 -15.12 30.41 15.69
CA THR A 465 -15.45 31.49 16.65
C THR A 465 -16.93 31.89 16.62
N THR A 466 -17.63 31.70 15.50
CA THR A 466 -19.08 31.97 15.40
C THR A 466 -20.00 30.83 15.90
N LEU A 467 -19.45 29.64 16.15
CA LEU A 467 -20.18 28.49 16.70
C LEU A 467 -20.22 28.45 18.24
N VAL A 468 -19.57 29.40 18.89
CA VAL A 468 -19.54 29.53 20.34
C VAL A 468 -20.86 30.13 20.83
N ILE A 469 -21.78 29.29 21.32
CA ILE A 469 -23.09 29.73 21.84
C ILE A 469 -23.33 29.19 23.26
N SER A 470 -23.20 30.07 24.26
CA SER A 470 -24.18 30.46 25.29
C SER A 470 -23.42 30.98 26.54
N LYS A 471 -23.97 32.03 27.19
CA LYS A 471 -23.39 32.68 28.37
C LYS A 471 -23.66 31.96 29.70
N ASP A 472 -24.51 30.94 29.69
CA ASP A 472 -25.16 30.45 30.91
C ASP A 472 -24.53 29.17 31.49
N ASP A 473 -23.57 28.53 30.81
CA ASP A 473 -22.98 27.25 31.24
C ASP A 473 -21.74 27.36 32.15
N SER A 474 -21.10 28.53 32.25
CA SER A 474 -19.87 28.72 33.05
C SER A 474 -20.12 28.87 34.55
N GLU A 475 -21.30 29.36 34.96
CA GLU A 475 -21.64 29.58 36.38
C GLU A 475 -21.66 28.27 37.19
N GLY A 476 -21.91 27.13 36.54
CA GLY A 476 -21.87 25.82 37.21
C GLY A 476 -20.45 25.30 37.50
N ILE A 477 -19.46 25.60 36.65
CA ILE A 477 -18.12 25.00 36.79
C ILE A 477 -17.36 25.60 37.97
N GLU A 478 -17.43 26.93 38.13
CA GLU A 478 -16.82 27.64 39.27
C GLU A 478 -17.46 27.23 40.61
N ALA A 479 -18.71 26.75 40.59
CA ALA A 479 -19.42 26.29 41.80
C ALA A 479 -19.08 24.85 42.23
N TYR A 480 -18.62 23.99 41.32
CA TYR A 480 -18.40 22.55 41.59
C TYR A 480 -16.95 22.09 41.43
N CYS A 481 -16.06 22.92 40.89
CA CYS A 481 -14.65 22.59 40.65
C CYS A 481 -13.73 23.47 41.49
N GLU A 482 -12.60 22.91 41.91
CA GLU A 482 -11.62 23.65 42.70
C GLU A 482 -10.70 24.44 41.78
N GLN A 483 -10.60 25.76 41.94
CA GLN A 483 -9.67 26.57 41.16
C GLN A 483 -8.23 26.36 41.65
N VAL A 484 -7.31 26.15 40.72
CA VAL A 484 -5.86 26.10 40.96
C VAL A 484 -5.36 27.49 41.32
N GLY A 485 -4.71 27.59 42.47
CA GLY A 485 -4.02 28.80 42.90
C GLY A 485 -2.79 28.48 43.76
N ASN A 486 -2.08 29.52 44.15
CA ASN A 486 -0.85 29.41 44.92
C ASN A 486 -1.04 28.76 46.31
N ALA A 487 -2.27 28.76 46.86
CA ALA A 487 -2.56 28.24 48.19
C ALA A 487 -2.82 26.72 48.24
N ASN A 488 -3.37 26.13 47.16
CA ASN A 488 -3.80 24.72 47.12
C ASN A 488 -2.97 23.86 46.15
N TYR A 489 -2.54 24.42 45.02
CA TYR A 489 -1.71 23.72 44.01
C TYR A 489 -0.56 24.60 43.53
N PRO A 490 0.40 24.99 44.41
CA PRO A 490 1.44 25.97 44.10
C PRO A 490 2.31 25.57 42.90
N LEU A 491 2.70 24.29 42.80
CA LEU A 491 3.54 23.80 41.70
C LEU A 491 2.84 23.83 40.35
N LEU A 492 1.56 23.46 40.30
CA LEU A 492 0.75 23.51 39.08
C LEU A 492 0.45 24.96 38.67
N HIS A 493 0.18 25.82 39.65
CA HIS A 493 -0.01 27.25 39.42
C HIS A 493 1.24 27.89 38.80
N GLU A 494 2.42 27.65 39.39
CA GLU A 494 3.70 28.12 38.87
C GLU A 494 3.99 27.56 37.47
N LEU A 495 3.66 26.28 37.22
CA LEU A 495 3.81 25.66 35.91
C LEU A 495 2.97 26.39 34.85
N ILE A 496 1.70 26.68 35.13
CA ILE A 496 0.80 27.38 34.21
C ILE A 496 1.31 28.80 33.94
N GLU A 497 1.71 29.55 34.98
CA GLU A 497 2.26 30.90 34.81
C GLU A 497 3.53 30.88 33.96
N ARG A 498 4.42 29.93 34.21
CA ARG A 498 5.67 29.77 33.47
C ARG A 498 5.41 29.45 31.99
N LEU A 499 4.52 28.51 31.70
CA LEU A 499 4.20 28.10 30.33
C LEU A 499 3.40 29.16 29.56
N ALA A 500 2.52 29.90 30.24
CA ALA A 500 1.82 31.04 29.64
C ALA A 500 2.78 32.19 29.30
N ASN A 501 3.74 32.48 30.17
CA ASN A 501 4.81 33.44 29.88
C ASN A 501 5.71 32.98 28.72
N PHE A 502 5.99 31.68 28.64
CA PHE A 502 6.72 31.08 27.52
C PHE A 502 5.97 31.30 26.19
N LEU A 503 4.66 31.03 26.16
CA LEU A 503 3.82 31.14 24.95
C LEU A 503 3.26 32.54 24.69
N ASP A 504 3.64 33.51 25.50
CA ASP A 504 3.21 34.91 25.41
C ASP A 504 1.69 35.12 25.48
N ILE A 505 1.05 34.49 26.45
CA ILE A 505 -0.37 34.73 26.74
C ILE A 505 -0.60 35.03 28.22
N ILE A 506 -1.75 35.60 28.52
CA ILE A 506 -2.20 35.77 29.90
C ILE A 506 -2.43 34.37 30.51
N PRO A 507 -1.87 34.04 31.69
CA PRO A 507 -2.07 32.75 32.32
C PRO A 507 -3.56 32.39 32.44
N PRO A 508 -4.00 31.30 31.80
CA PRO A 508 -5.40 30.90 31.88
C PRO A 508 -5.72 30.39 33.28
N LYS A 509 -6.98 30.58 33.71
CA LYS A 509 -7.46 29.90 34.93
C LYS A 509 -7.34 28.39 34.73
N CYS A 510 -7.11 27.65 35.81
CA CYS A 510 -7.17 26.19 35.79
C CYS A 510 -8.10 25.69 36.89
N PHE A 511 -8.90 24.67 36.61
CA PHE A 511 -9.84 24.07 37.55
C PHE A 511 -9.67 22.55 37.63
N ILE A 512 -9.84 22.01 38.83
CA ILE A 512 -9.76 20.58 39.13
C ILE A 512 -11.16 19.98 39.26
N SER A 513 -11.40 18.90 38.52
CA SER A 513 -12.65 18.12 38.55
C SER A 513 -12.57 16.92 39.48
N ARG A 514 -13.71 16.52 40.06
CA ARG A 514 -13.87 15.28 40.84
C ARG A 514 -14.10 14.01 39.98
N GLY A 515 -13.84 14.05 38.66
CA GLY A 515 -14.17 12.97 37.72
C GLY A 515 -13.01 12.45 36.87
N LYS A 516 -13.30 11.41 36.07
CA LYS A 516 -12.42 10.72 35.10
C LYS A 516 -12.07 11.53 33.85
N ILE A 517 -12.37 12.81 33.84
CA ILE A 517 -12.20 13.67 32.66
C ILE A 517 -10.69 13.96 32.55
N GLY A 518 -10.11 13.83 31.35
CA GLY A 518 -8.72 14.17 31.07
C GLY A 518 -8.41 15.66 31.23
N ILE A 519 -7.35 16.15 30.58
CA ILE A 519 -7.09 17.59 30.47
C ILE A 519 -7.87 18.18 29.27
N SER A 520 -8.49 19.36 29.44
CA SER A 520 -9.18 20.05 28.33
C SER A 520 -9.22 21.56 28.50
N VAL A 521 -9.26 22.29 27.40
CA VAL A 521 -9.56 23.74 27.36
C VAL A 521 -11.07 23.97 27.22
N ARG A 522 -11.60 25.00 27.87
CA ARG A 522 -13.00 25.43 27.80
C ARG A 522 -13.08 26.94 27.57
N ASN A 523 -13.95 27.41 26.66
CA ASN A 523 -14.33 28.83 26.68
C ASN A 523 -15.53 29.30 25.83
N THR A 524 -16.21 30.36 26.31
CA THR A 524 -17.03 31.33 25.55
C THR A 524 -16.54 32.81 25.61
N GLU A 525 -15.75 33.26 26.59
CA GLU A 525 -15.18 34.65 26.65
C GLU A 525 -13.76 34.73 27.31
N HIS A 526 -13.45 33.93 28.34
CA HIS A 526 -12.10 33.80 28.96
C HIS A 526 -11.64 32.33 29.11
N PRO A 527 -10.68 31.86 28.31
CA PRO A 527 -10.38 30.43 28.22
C PRO A 527 -9.69 29.90 29.47
N PHE A 528 -10.06 28.70 29.89
CA PHE A 528 -9.51 28.05 31.07
C PHE A 528 -9.18 26.58 30.81
N ILE A 529 -8.23 26.07 31.59
CA ILE A 529 -7.78 24.68 31.59
C ILE A 529 -8.56 23.90 32.65
N PHE A 530 -8.92 22.67 32.32
CA PHE A 530 -9.61 21.75 33.21
C PHE A 530 -8.80 20.47 33.34
N ILE A 531 -8.50 20.03 34.56
CA ILE A 531 -7.72 18.80 34.85
C ILE A 531 -8.55 17.89 35.76
N GLY A 532 -8.69 16.62 35.40
CA GLY A 532 -9.27 15.60 36.30
C GLY A 532 -8.35 15.30 37.48
N SER A 533 -8.91 15.19 38.69
CA SER A 533 -8.13 14.93 39.91
C SER A 533 -7.32 13.63 39.86
N GLU A 534 -7.77 12.63 39.11
CA GLU A 534 -7.07 11.33 38.94
C GLU A 534 -5.66 11.53 38.37
N HIS A 535 -5.47 12.50 37.48
CA HIS A 535 -4.17 12.78 36.85
C HIS A 535 -3.17 13.49 37.77
N LEU A 536 -3.61 13.98 38.93
CA LEU A 536 -2.77 14.67 39.91
C LEU A 536 -2.48 13.81 41.16
N GLN A 537 -3.06 12.62 41.24
CA GLN A 537 -2.92 11.69 42.36
C GLN A 537 -1.83 10.65 42.07
N PRO A 538 -0.68 10.65 42.77
CA PRO A 538 0.43 9.73 42.50
C PRO A 538 0.06 8.24 42.54
N ASP A 539 -0.94 7.88 43.34
CA ASP A 539 -1.40 6.50 43.51
C ASP A 539 -2.36 6.04 42.38
N ASN A 540 -2.69 6.91 41.43
CA ASN A 540 -3.58 6.60 40.32
C ASN A 540 -2.79 6.13 39.09
N GLU A 541 -3.26 5.10 38.40
CA GLU A 541 -2.61 4.56 37.19
C GLU A 541 -2.52 5.60 36.05
N ARG A 542 -3.41 6.60 36.04
CA ARG A 542 -3.42 7.72 35.08
C ARG A 542 -2.67 8.97 35.56
N PHE A 543 -1.93 8.89 36.67
CA PHE A 543 -1.14 10.00 37.20
C PHE A 543 -0.20 10.59 36.14
N PHE A 544 -0.17 11.92 36.01
CA PHE A 544 0.82 12.59 35.18
C PHE A 544 2.12 12.82 35.96
N SER A 545 3.22 12.28 35.44
CA SER A 545 4.56 12.70 35.83
C SER A 545 4.75 14.19 35.55
N GLN A 546 5.78 14.79 36.14
CA GLN A 546 6.07 16.21 35.90
C GLN A 546 6.25 16.54 34.41
N ALA A 547 6.89 15.66 33.63
CA ALA A 547 7.10 15.86 32.20
C ALA A 547 5.82 15.68 31.39
N GLU A 548 4.98 14.70 31.74
CA GLU A 548 3.67 14.51 31.12
C GLU A 548 2.76 15.71 31.39
N LEU A 549 2.78 16.24 32.61
CA LEU A 549 2.00 17.40 33.00
C LEU A 549 2.47 18.67 32.27
N VAL A 550 3.78 18.86 32.10
CA VAL A 550 4.35 19.97 31.31
C VAL A 550 3.87 19.88 29.86
N PHE A 551 4.01 18.70 29.23
CA PHE A 551 3.53 18.46 27.87
C PHE A 551 2.04 18.81 27.74
N MET A 552 1.22 18.26 28.63
CA MET A 552 -0.24 18.43 28.59
C MET A 552 -0.69 19.88 28.79
N VAL A 553 -0.14 20.56 29.78
CA VAL A 553 -0.49 21.96 30.05
C VAL A 553 -0.01 22.86 28.91
N ALA A 554 1.20 22.65 28.38
CA ALA A 554 1.71 23.43 27.26
C ALA A 554 0.83 23.26 26.00
N SER A 555 0.45 22.03 25.65
CA SER A 555 -0.47 21.78 24.54
C SER A 555 -1.84 22.44 24.73
N GLN A 556 -2.38 22.46 25.95
CA GLN A 556 -3.64 23.18 26.21
C GLN A 556 -3.48 24.70 26.11
N ILE A 557 -2.39 25.27 26.61
CA ILE A 557 -2.10 26.71 26.49
C ILE A 557 -1.96 27.09 25.01
N GLU A 558 -1.37 26.23 24.19
CA GLU A 558 -1.29 26.45 22.74
C GLU A 558 -2.68 26.48 22.08
N HIS A 559 -3.57 25.54 22.43
CA HIS A 559 -4.95 25.61 21.95
C HIS A 559 -5.65 26.92 22.34
N ILE A 560 -5.37 27.46 23.53
CA ILE A 560 -5.89 28.76 23.96
C ILE A 560 -5.33 29.89 23.10
N LYS A 561 -4.01 29.91 22.93
CA LYS A 561 -3.29 30.93 22.16
C LYS A 561 -3.79 31.01 20.72
N SER A 562 -3.88 29.86 20.05
CA SER A 562 -4.27 29.75 18.64
C SER A 562 -5.78 29.75 18.42
N GLY A 563 -6.57 29.78 19.51
CA GLY A 563 -8.03 29.75 19.45
C GLY A 563 -8.59 28.45 18.90
N HIS A 564 -7.84 27.36 19.05
CA HIS A 564 -8.23 26.03 18.60
C HIS A 564 -9.51 25.56 19.31
N LEU A 565 -10.55 25.26 18.53
CA LEU A 565 -11.70 24.44 18.92
C LEU A 565 -12.28 24.77 20.31
N LEU A 566 -12.44 26.06 20.60
CA LEU A 566 -13.17 26.57 21.77
C LEU A 566 -14.68 26.35 21.57
N MET A 567 -15.14 25.11 21.45
CA MET A 567 -16.55 24.77 21.20
C MET A 567 -17.34 24.61 22.50
N THR A 568 -18.43 25.38 22.64
CA THR A 568 -19.41 25.23 23.72
C THR A 568 -20.76 24.80 23.17
N ASP A 569 -21.04 23.51 23.31
CA ASP A 569 -22.41 23.03 23.48
C ASP A 569 -22.39 21.79 24.39
N THR A 570 -23.23 21.77 25.42
CA THR A 570 -23.18 20.76 26.49
C THR A 570 -23.58 19.36 26.02
N GLU A 571 -24.24 19.23 24.86
CA GLU A 571 -24.71 17.95 24.32
C GLU A 571 -23.64 17.18 23.52
N LEU A 572 -22.81 17.86 22.72
CA LEU A 572 -21.64 17.24 22.05
C LEU A 572 -20.67 16.71 23.13
N TRP A 573 -20.48 17.49 24.19
CA TRP A 573 -19.60 17.12 25.31
C TRP A 573 -20.16 16.01 26.21
N LYS A 574 -21.48 15.87 26.36
CA LYS A 574 -22.09 14.71 27.02
C LYS A 574 -21.85 13.40 26.25
N SER A 575 -21.76 13.45 24.91
CA SER A 575 -21.32 12.28 24.13
C SER A 575 -19.81 12.03 24.17
N LEU A 576 -19.01 13.06 24.45
CA LEU A 576 -17.55 13.03 24.58
C LEU A 576 -17.05 12.73 26.01
N GLY A 577 -17.95 12.35 26.93
CA GLY A 577 -17.68 12.15 28.36
C GLY A 577 -16.64 11.08 28.74
N SER A 578 -15.95 10.50 27.76
CA SER A 578 -14.73 9.71 27.89
C SER A 578 -13.70 10.28 26.91
N ALA A 579 -12.87 11.22 27.37
CA ALA A 579 -12.04 12.09 26.53
C ALA A 579 -10.90 11.34 25.81
N SER A 580 -11.18 10.61 24.74
CA SER A 580 -10.17 10.06 23.81
C SER A 580 -10.14 10.83 22.48
N PHE A 581 -8.97 10.89 21.84
CA PHE A 581 -8.77 11.44 20.48
C PHE A 581 -9.83 10.88 19.50
N ASP A 582 -10.10 9.58 19.60
CA ASP A 582 -11.08 8.87 18.78
C ASP A 582 -12.52 9.33 19.04
N GLY A 583 -12.88 9.59 20.30
CA GLY A 583 -14.20 10.11 20.65
C GLY A 583 -14.45 11.50 20.08
N PHE A 584 -13.42 12.36 20.09
CA PHE A 584 -13.46 13.70 19.53
C PHE A 584 -13.60 13.70 18.00
N LEU A 585 -12.75 12.95 17.28
CA LEU A 585 -12.87 12.82 15.83
C LEU A 585 -14.19 12.15 15.42
N LEU A 586 -14.64 11.13 16.17
CA LEU A 586 -15.93 10.47 15.93
C LEU A 586 -17.11 11.43 16.14
N ALA A 587 -17.07 12.30 17.14
CA ALA A 587 -18.12 13.30 17.37
C ALA A 587 -18.22 14.33 16.24
N LEU A 588 -17.08 14.82 15.73
CA LEU A 588 -17.04 15.63 14.50
C LEU A 588 -17.61 14.86 13.30
N GLN A 589 -17.38 13.55 13.27
CA GLN A 589 -17.96 12.67 12.25
C GLN A 589 -19.48 12.44 12.40
N CYS A 590 -20.09 12.74 13.56
CA CYS A 590 -21.51 12.52 13.85
C CYS A 590 -22.42 13.75 13.62
N LEU A 591 -21.89 14.89 13.16
CA LEU A 591 -22.70 16.07 12.80
C LEU A 591 -23.70 15.73 11.67
N PRO A 592 -24.99 16.13 11.77
CA PRO A 592 -26.03 15.63 10.88
C PRO A 592 -26.08 16.35 9.53
N ALA A 593 -25.94 15.58 8.44
CA ALA A 593 -26.72 15.72 7.20
C ALA A 593 -26.73 14.36 6.46
N GLY A 594 -27.83 14.05 5.80
CA GLY A 594 -28.19 12.69 5.37
C GLY A 594 -27.16 11.97 4.49
N GLY A 595 -26.78 10.77 4.95
CA GLY A 595 -26.67 9.57 4.12
C GLY A 595 -25.45 9.41 3.20
N PHE A 596 -24.25 9.13 3.76
CA PHE A 596 -23.26 8.22 3.13
C PHE A 596 -22.11 7.83 4.09
N LEU A 597 -22.38 7.09 5.18
CA LEU A 597 -21.34 6.39 5.96
C LEU A 597 -21.82 4.97 6.28
N SER A 598 -21.96 4.15 5.24
CA SER A 598 -22.42 2.76 5.35
C SER A 598 -21.34 1.77 5.85
N ARG A 599 -20.14 2.19 6.26
CA ARG A 599 -19.06 1.24 6.63
C ARG A 599 -18.26 1.62 7.89
N ILE A 600 -18.85 2.36 8.81
CA ILE A 600 -18.37 2.42 10.21
C ILE A 600 -19.41 1.72 11.09
N THR A 601 -18.93 0.86 11.97
CA THR A 601 -19.60 -0.31 12.54
C THR A 601 -20.83 -0.01 13.42
N HIS A 602 -21.78 -0.93 13.36
CA HIS A 602 -23.06 -1.03 14.07
C HIS A 602 -23.03 -1.02 15.61
N HIS A 603 -21.94 -0.60 16.27
CA HIS A 603 -21.81 -0.62 17.73
C HIS A 603 -22.39 0.63 18.45
N VAL A 604 -22.69 1.70 17.72
CA VAL A 604 -23.38 2.86 18.29
C VAL A 604 -24.89 2.61 18.25
N ALA A 605 -25.42 2.14 19.38
CA ALA A 605 -26.79 1.67 19.53
C ALA A 605 -27.87 2.64 19.02
N THR A 606 -28.80 2.08 18.26
CA THR A 606 -29.97 2.66 17.57
C THR A 606 -30.94 3.49 18.41
N LYS A 607 -30.75 3.59 19.74
CA LYS A 607 -31.59 4.40 20.64
C LYS A 607 -31.15 5.87 20.76
N GLY A 608 -29.88 6.21 20.52
CA GLY A 608 -29.37 7.58 20.64
C GLY A 608 -29.68 8.47 19.43
N LEU A 609 -29.56 7.91 18.22
CA LEU A 609 -29.72 8.63 16.95
C LEU A 609 -31.13 9.20 16.72
N LYS A 610 -32.17 8.56 17.27
CA LYS A 610 -33.56 8.98 17.06
C LYS A 610 -33.91 10.29 17.80
N LYS A 611 -33.15 10.63 18.85
CA LYS A 611 -33.33 11.86 19.64
C LYS A 611 -32.60 13.05 19.01
N VAL A 612 -31.44 12.78 18.41
CA VAL A 612 -30.63 13.74 17.64
C VAL A 612 -31.37 14.24 16.39
N TYR A 613 -32.07 13.35 15.69
CA TYR A 613 -32.79 13.70 14.45
C TYR A 613 -33.96 14.68 14.66
N THR A 614 -34.55 14.72 15.84
CA THR A 614 -35.68 15.62 16.14
C THR A 614 -35.26 17.01 16.65
N MET A 615 -33.98 17.20 16.99
CA MET A 615 -33.49 18.42 17.67
C MET A 615 -32.83 19.45 16.74
N THR A 616 -32.64 19.15 15.45
CA THR A 616 -31.94 20.06 14.51
C THR A 616 -32.83 21.07 13.77
N LYS A 617 -34.10 21.22 14.16
CA LYS A 617 -34.99 22.25 13.59
C LYS A 617 -35.00 23.52 14.44
N ALA A 618 -33.97 24.37 14.32
CA ALA A 618 -34.10 25.83 14.46
C ALA A 618 -32.78 26.60 14.19
N SER A 619 -32.81 27.47 13.18
CA SER A 619 -31.98 28.69 12.97
C SER A 619 -30.46 28.59 12.73
N GLY A 620 -29.71 27.65 13.31
CA GLY A 620 -28.25 27.56 13.10
C GLY A 620 -27.84 26.99 11.73
N MET A 621 -28.59 25.98 11.28
CA MET A 621 -28.30 25.22 10.06
C MET A 621 -28.49 26.04 8.77
N GLN A 622 -29.33 27.07 8.79
CA GLN A 622 -29.59 27.92 7.61
C GLN A 622 -28.44 28.90 7.36
N ARG A 623 -27.78 29.39 8.42
CA ARG A 623 -26.57 30.23 8.33
C ARG A 623 -25.35 29.45 7.81
N TRP A 624 -25.31 28.14 8.12
CA TRP A 624 -24.29 27.20 7.64
C TRP A 624 -24.36 26.99 6.11
N PHE A 625 -25.56 26.93 5.54
CA PHE A 625 -25.76 26.79 4.08
C PHE A 625 -25.50 28.09 3.29
N ASP A 626 -25.82 29.26 3.84
CA ASP A 626 -25.72 30.55 3.11
C ASP A 626 -24.26 31.03 2.93
N PHE A 627 -23.34 30.64 3.80
CA PHE A 627 -21.92 31.04 3.75
C PHE A 627 -21.16 30.38 2.58
N PHE A 628 -21.45 29.12 2.27
CA PHE A 628 -20.71 28.33 1.28
C PHE A 628 -21.32 28.33 -0.13
N ARG A 629 -22.39 29.10 -0.35
CA ARG A 629 -22.93 29.33 -1.70
C ARG A 629 -22.15 30.40 -2.48
N LYS A 630 -21.18 31.07 -1.83
CA LYS A 630 -20.26 32.01 -2.49
C LYS A 630 -18.93 31.29 -2.81
N PRO A 631 -18.56 31.13 -4.09
CA PRO A 631 -17.23 30.67 -4.45
C PRO A 631 -16.16 31.71 -4.06
N ALA A 632 -14.97 31.22 -3.75
CA ALA A 632 -13.76 32.03 -3.66
C ALA A 632 -13.46 32.60 -5.04
N ASP A 633 -13.14 33.90 -5.10
CA ASP A 633 -12.97 34.74 -6.28
C ASP A 633 -14.28 35.17 -6.96
N SER A 634 -14.84 36.29 -6.49
CA SER A 634 -15.83 37.09 -7.23
C SER A 634 -15.44 38.57 -7.27
N ASP A 635 -14.15 38.84 -7.51
CA ASP A 635 -13.67 40.13 -8.01
C ASP A 635 -13.04 40.01 -9.43
N GLU A 636 -13.32 38.93 -10.16
CA GLU A 636 -13.07 38.87 -11.61
C GLU A 636 -14.40 38.76 -12.37
N GLU A 637 -14.74 39.82 -13.11
CA GLU A 637 -15.83 39.83 -14.09
C GLU A 637 -15.56 38.77 -15.17
N LYS A 638 -16.25 37.62 -15.09
CA LYS A 638 -16.28 36.64 -16.18
C LYS A 638 -17.27 37.07 -17.25
N SER A 639 -16.82 37.04 -18.50
CA SER A 639 -17.58 37.41 -19.70
C SER A 639 -18.77 36.48 -19.95
N GLU A 640 -19.87 37.05 -20.46
CA GLU A 640 -21.16 36.41 -20.75
C GLU A 640 -21.07 35.14 -21.63
N GLU A 641 -19.96 34.91 -22.34
CA GLU A 641 -19.75 33.70 -23.17
C GLU A 641 -19.44 32.40 -22.38
N GLU A 642 -19.04 32.49 -21.10
CA GLU A 642 -18.82 31.28 -20.27
C GLU A 642 -20.11 30.75 -19.60
N GLN A 643 -21.14 31.60 -19.47
CA GLN A 643 -22.42 31.20 -18.88
C GLN A 643 -23.29 30.39 -19.84
N GLU A 644 -23.24 30.69 -21.15
CA GLU A 644 -24.01 29.95 -22.17
C GLU A 644 -23.52 28.51 -22.38
N LYS A 645 -22.25 28.18 -22.08
CA LYS A 645 -21.72 26.81 -22.24
C LYS A 645 -22.06 25.86 -21.09
N LEU A 646 -22.53 26.38 -19.96
CA LEU A 646 -22.92 25.57 -18.80
C LEU A 646 -24.40 25.18 -18.83
N GLU A 647 -25.26 25.94 -19.51
CA GLU A 647 -26.70 25.64 -19.61
C GLU A 647 -27.00 24.49 -20.61
N ASP A 648 -26.16 24.28 -21.61
CA ASP A 648 -26.33 23.19 -22.59
C ASP A 648 -25.91 21.79 -22.05
N ALA A 649 -25.25 21.72 -20.89
CA ALA A 649 -24.79 20.46 -20.29
C ALA A 649 -25.75 19.87 -19.24
N GLU A 650 -26.81 20.58 -18.83
CA GLU A 650 -27.79 20.11 -17.85
C GLU A 650 -28.98 19.34 -18.47
N GLY A 651 -28.81 18.86 -19.69
CA GLY A 651 -29.79 18.08 -20.43
C GLY A 651 -29.63 16.56 -20.35
N ASN A 652 -29.09 15.97 -19.27
CA ASN A 652 -29.34 14.55 -18.90
C ASN A 652 -28.58 14.09 -17.64
N GLY A 653 -29.32 13.72 -16.59
CA GLY A 653 -28.96 12.61 -15.69
C GLY A 653 -28.04 12.90 -14.49
N LYS A 654 -28.68 12.99 -13.31
CA LYS A 654 -28.14 12.91 -11.93
C LYS A 654 -27.30 14.12 -11.45
N GLN A 655 -27.96 14.99 -10.70
CA GLN A 655 -27.35 15.99 -9.82
C GLN A 655 -26.27 15.35 -8.92
N ALA A 656 -25.04 15.84 -9.06
CA ALA A 656 -23.93 15.50 -8.17
C ALA A 656 -24.13 16.17 -6.80
N THR A 657 -24.53 15.40 -5.79
CA THR A 657 -24.46 15.79 -4.38
C THR A 657 -22.99 15.79 -3.93
N ARG A 658 -22.29 16.92 -4.07
CA ARG A 658 -20.85 17.05 -3.73
C ARG A 658 -20.36 18.22 -2.83
N PRO A 659 -21.17 19.11 -2.21
CA PRO A 659 -20.61 20.14 -1.31
C PRO A 659 -20.36 19.69 0.14
N GLU A 660 -21.23 18.85 0.73
CA GLU A 660 -21.23 18.61 2.19
C GLU A 660 -20.12 17.66 2.70
N SER A 661 -19.66 16.70 1.87
CA SER A 661 -18.62 15.73 2.27
C SER A 661 -17.23 16.36 2.36
N LEU A 662 -16.89 17.26 1.43
CA LEU A 662 -15.62 18.00 1.39
C LEU A 662 -15.44 18.89 2.63
N PHE A 663 -16.51 19.52 3.10
CA PHE A 663 -16.49 20.36 4.30
C PHE A 663 -16.13 19.56 5.56
N LYS A 664 -16.72 18.37 5.72
CA LYS A 664 -16.47 17.50 6.88
C LYS A 664 -15.03 17.00 6.92
N GLU A 665 -14.49 16.65 5.76
CA GLU A 665 -13.08 16.24 5.62
C GLU A 665 -12.16 17.39 6.05
N GLN A 666 -12.42 18.62 5.58
CA GLN A 666 -11.64 19.81 5.94
C GLN A 666 -11.68 20.13 7.45
N VAL A 667 -12.84 20.02 8.11
CA VAL A 667 -12.95 20.28 9.56
C VAL A 667 -12.21 19.23 10.37
N VAL A 668 -12.32 17.95 9.99
CA VAL A 668 -11.59 16.85 10.65
C VAL A 668 -10.09 17.01 10.46
N GLU A 669 -9.66 17.39 9.26
CA GLU A 669 -8.26 17.61 8.92
C GLU A 669 -7.66 18.81 9.66
N PHE A 670 -8.37 19.94 9.72
CA PHE A 670 -8.01 21.08 10.57
C PHE A 670 -7.85 20.66 12.03
N ALA A 671 -8.82 19.91 12.57
CA ALA A 671 -8.79 19.48 13.95
C ALA A 671 -7.58 18.58 14.28
N ARG A 672 -7.17 17.72 13.32
CA ARG A 672 -5.92 16.95 13.45
C ARG A 672 -4.71 17.87 13.48
N HIS A 673 -4.58 18.79 12.52
CA HIS A 673 -3.44 19.69 12.42
C HIS A 673 -3.29 20.60 13.64
N ALA A 674 -4.40 21.12 14.18
CA ALA A 674 -4.41 21.90 15.42
C ALA A 674 -3.88 21.11 16.62
N ILE A 675 -4.18 19.80 16.69
CA ILE A 675 -3.63 18.91 17.72
C ILE A 675 -2.14 18.69 17.49
N TYR A 676 -1.70 18.52 16.23
CA TYR A 676 -0.28 18.36 15.92
C TYR A 676 0.53 19.59 16.33
N THR A 677 0.04 20.81 16.03
CA THR A 677 0.66 22.06 16.50
C THR A 677 0.76 22.11 18.02
N ALA A 678 -0.33 21.80 18.73
CA ALA A 678 -0.33 21.77 20.18
C ALA A 678 0.64 20.72 20.76
N ASP A 679 0.76 19.55 20.14
CA ASP A 679 1.71 18.51 20.55
C ASP A 679 3.16 18.92 20.29
N ARG A 680 3.44 19.63 19.19
CA ARG A 680 4.78 20.17 18.89
C ARG A 680 5.22 21.15 19.99
N VAL A 681 4.33 22.06 20.40
CA VAL A 681 4.57 22.97 21.53
C VAL A 681 4.74 22.20 22.84
N GLY A 682 3.91 21.20 23.09
CA GLY A 682 4.01 20.32 24.26
C GLY A 682 5.36 19.60 24.33
N LEU A 683 5.81 19.03 23.21
CA LEU A 683 7.07 18.30 23.11
C LEU A 683 8.25 19.25 23.32
N LEU A 684 8.23 20.43 22.71
CA LEU A 684 9.23 21.47 22.93
C LEU A 684 9.30 21.87 24.41
N ALA A 685 8.15 22.01 25.07
CA ALA A 685 8.10 22.40 26.47
C ALA A 685 8.63 21.30 27.40
N CYS A 686 8.28 20.02 27.18
CA CYS A 686 8.72 18.94 28.05
C CYS A 686 10.11 18.40 27.71
N ASN A 687 10.59 18.57 26.46
CA ASN A 687 11.83 18.00 25.92
C ASN A 687 11.96 16.48 26.16
N ARG A 688 10.81 15.77 26.19
CA ARG A 688 10.69 14.36 26.54
C ARG A 688 9.69 13.64 25.63
N PHE A 689 10.17 12.88 24.65
CA PHE A 689 9.30 12.18 23.70
C PHE A 689 8.49 11.06 24.38
N ASP A 690 9.10 10.33 25.30
CA ASP A 690 8.42 9.31 26.11
C ASP A 690 7.29 9.88 26.96
N ALA A 691 7.48 11.06 27.56
CA ALA A 691 6.44 11.74 28.32
C ALA A 691 5.31 12.26 27.43
N ALA A 692 5.63 12.75 26.22
CA ALA A 692 4.63 13.13 25.22
C ALA A 692 3.76 11.92 24.84
N CYS A 693 4.39 10.80 24.47
CA CYS A 693 3.68 9.56 24.12
C CYS A 693 2.84 9.00 25.27
N SER A 694 3.43 8.86 26.46
CA SER A 694 2.74 8.35 27.65
C SER A 694 1.56 9.25 28.03
N GLY A 695 1.75 10.57 28.02
CA GLY A 695 0.68 11.52 28.25
C GLY A 695 -0.48 11.33 27.26
N ILE A 696 -0.18 11.25 25.95
CA ILE A 696 -1.18 11.06 24.90
C ILE A 696 -2.00 9.78 25.16
N PHE A 697 -1.35 8.67 25.53
CA PHE A 697 -2.00 7.41 25.85
C PHE A 697 -2.77 7.43 27.19
N LYS A 698 -2.33 8.17 28.20
CA LYS A 698 -3.06 8.35 29.48
C LYS A 698 -4.38 9.08 29.32
N ILE A 699 -4.47 9.95 28.32
CA ILE A 699 -5.74 10.59 27.94
C ILE A 699 -6.54 9.68 27.01
N ALA A 700 -5.88 8.87 26.18
CA ALA A 700 -6.54 7.92 25.30
C ALA A 700 -7.44 6.94 26.06
N GLY A 701 -8.58 6.61 25.44
CA GLY A 701 -9.51 5.62 25.96
C GLY A 701 -8.96 4.20 25.77
N GLN A 702 -8.58 3.87 24.52
CA GLN A 702 -8.04 2.56 24.14
C GLN A 702 -6.52 2.47 24.34
N GLY A 703 -5.75 3.53 24.06
CA GLY A 703 -4.28 3.48 24.19
C GLY A 703 -3.75 3.36 25.62
N PHE A 704 -4.56 3.65 26.65
CA PHE A 704 -4.14 3.54 28.04
C PHE A 704 -3.72 2.13 28.44
N SER A 705 -4.38 1.09 27.91
CA SER A 705 -4.04 -0.31 28.23
C SER A 705 -2.68 -0.75 27.70
N GLU A 706 -2.10 0.01 26.78
CA GLU A 706 -0.82 -0.31 26.12
C GLU A 706 0.38 0.33 26.83
N LEU A 707 0.17 1.13 27.88
CA LEU A 707 1.25 1.85 28.56
C LEU A 707 2.28 0.92 29.21
N ASP A 708 1.83 -0.20 29.77
CA ASP A 708 2.71 -1.21 30.37
C ASP A 708 3.60 -1.88 29.30
N ASP A 709 3.06 -2.04 28.09
CA ASP A 709 3.75 -2.63 26.95
C ASP A 709 4.65 -1.62 26.20
N LEU A 710 4.45 -0.32 26.40
CA LEU A 710 5.19 0.72 25.67
C LEU A 710 6.70 0.66 25.92
N GLN A 711 7.12 0.36 27.15
CA GLN A 711 8.54 0.26 27.50
C GLN A 711 9.16 -1.10 27.11
N SER A 712 8.37 -2.17 27.12
CA SER A 712 8.86 -3.54 26.88
C SER A 712 8.83 -3.93 25.40
N GLN A 713 7.74 -3.59 24.70
CA GLN A 713 7.50 -3.90 23.28
C GLN A 713 7.86 -2.74 22.35
N GLY A 714 7.75 -1.50 22.82
CA GLY A 714 8.01 -0.29 22.03
C GLY A 714 6.80 0.23 21.27
N LEU A 715 6.85 1.52 20.94
CA LEU A 715 5.77 2.23 20.26
C LEU A 715 5.46 1.63 18.88
N PHE A 716 6.48 1.21 18.12
CA PHE A 716 6.30 0.62 16.80
C PHE A 716 5.46 -0.66 16.85
N SER A 717 5.76 -1.56 17.78
CA SER A 717 5.02 -2.82 17.97
C SER A 717 3.56 -2.58 18.32
N ILE A 718 3.30 -1.64 19.25
CA ILE A 718 1.94 -1.29 19.65
C ILE A 718 1.13 -0.78 18.45
N LEU A 719 1.67 0.18 17.69
CA LEU A 719 0.94 0.82 16.59
C LEU A 719 0.68 -0.13 15.41
N GLN A 720 1.48 -1.20 15.27
CA GLN A 720 1.29 -2.26 14.28
C GLN A 720 0.11 -3.20 14.59
N THR A 721 -0.43 -3.15 15.81
CA THR A 721 -1.51 -4.05 16.23
C THR A 721 -2.70 -3.94 15.29
N ARG A 722 -3.15 -5.08 14.75
CA ARG A 722 -4.30 -5.18 13.85
C ARG A 722 -5.50 -5.82 14.55
N ASP A 723 -6.69 -5.35 14.19
CA ASP A 723 -7.94 -5.97 14.60
C ASP A 723 -8.21 -7.30 13.86
N LYS A 724 -9.28 -8.01 14.23
CA LYS A 724 -9.67 -9.28 13.58
C LYS A 724 -9.99 -9.16 12.08
N ARG A 725 -10.09 -7.95 11.54
CA ARG A 725 -10.38 -7.66 10.13
C ARG A 725 -9.14 -7.19 9.38
N GLY A 726 -7.98 -7.12 10.04
CA GLY A 726 -6.72 -6.68 9.46
C GLY A 726 -6.48 -5.17 9.51
N ASN A 727 -7.36 -4.37 10.13
CA ASN A 727 -7.17 -2.91 10.22
C ASN A 727 -6.26 -2.56 11.39
N PHE A 728 -5.40 -1.57 11.24
CA PHE A 728 -4.60 -1.05 12.36
C PHE A 728 -5.50 -0.48 13.46
N LEU A 729 -5.33 -1.00 14.69
CA LEU A 729 -6.12 -0.61 15.86
C LEU A 729 -5.84 0.85 16.25
N TYR A 730 -4.58 1.26 16.18
CA TYR A 730 -4.09 2.57 16.62
C TYR A 730 -3.76 3.51 15.46
N PHE A 731 -4.47 3.37 14.34
CA PHE A 731 -4.21 4.10 13.09
C PHE A 731 -4.10 5.63 13.26
N GLU A 732 -5.03 6.23 14.00
CA GLU A 732 -5.05 7.68 14.24
C GLU A 732 -3.92 8.13 15.19
N TYR A 733 -3.48 7.26 16.12
CA TYR A 733 -2.28 7.50 16.93
C TYR A 733 -1.01 7.37 16.09
N ALA A 734 -0.96 6.43 15.14
CA ALA A 734 0.17 6.30 14.22
C ALA A 734 0.38 7.58 13.39
N LYS A 735 -0.70 8.22 12.92
CA LYS A 735 -0.59 9.55 12.26
C LYS A 735 -0.03 10.61 13.20
N ARG A 736 -0.62 10.72 14.39
CA ARG A 736 -0.21 11.71 15.40
C ARG A 736 1.25 11.56 15.81
N PHE A 737 1.71 10.33 16.07
CA PHE A 737 3.10 10.06 16.42
C PHE A 737 4.05 10.19 15.24
N SER A 738 3.62 9.85 14.02
CA SER A 738 4.40 10.12 12.81
C SER A 738 4.75 11.61 12.74
N GLU A 739 3.74 12.48 12.82
CA GLU A 739 3.93 13.95 12.78
C GLU A 739 4.78 14.48 13.93
N LEU A 740 4.59 13.93 15.13
CA LEU A 740 5.36 14.35 16.30
C LEU A 740 6.83 13.95 16.19
N ILE A 741 7.12 12.75 15.67
CA ILE A 741 8.50 12.28 15.42
C ILE A 741 9.15 13.10 14.30
N GLN A 742 8.44 13.35 13.19
CA GLN A 742 8.97 14.19 12.11
C GLN A 742 9.41 15.55 12.64
N PHE A 743 8.57 16.18 13.47
CA PHE A 743 8.94 17.43 14.14
C PHE A 743 10.14 17.23 15.06
N ALA A 744 10.14 16.22 15.93
CA ALA A 744 11.24 15.95 16.87
C ALA A 744 12.61 15.78 16.19
N LEU A 745 12.63 15.26 14.96
CA LEU A 745 13.84 15.04 14.15
C LEU A 745 14.13 16.17 13.13
N SER A 746 13.32 17.22 13.12
CA SER A 746 13.42 18.34 12.17
C SER A 746 14.44 19.40 12.59
N ASP A 747 14.89 20.20 11.60
CA ASP A 747 15.70 21.39 11.84
C ASP A 747 14.92 22.46 12.63
N ALA A 748 13.58 22.50 12.44
CA ALA A 748 12.69 23.41 13.17
C ALA A 748 12.71 23.14 14.68
N TYR A 749 12.63 21.87 15.10
CA TYR A 749 12.74 21.52 16.52
C TYR A 749 14.08 21.96 17.09
N LEU A 750 15.19 21.61 16.43
CA LEU A 750 16.53 21.98 16.90
C LEU A 750 16.68 23.51 17.04
N LEU A 751 16.26 24.26 16.01
CA LEU A 751 16.37 25.71 15.98
C LEU A 751 15.56 26.34 17.12
N VAL A 752 14.26 26.02 17.21
CA VAL A 752 13.38 26.59 18.23
C VAL A 752 13.83 26.17 19.62
N HIS A 753 14.20 24.91 19.82
CA HIS A 753 14.74 24.42 21.09
C HIS A 753 15.98 25.21 21.51
N SER A 754 16.94 25.43 20.60
CA SER A 754 18.16 26.19 20.89
C SER A 754 17.91 27.66 21.23
N ASN A 755 16.86 28.26 20.69
CA ASN A 755 16.48 29.66 20.93
C ASN A 755 15.73 29.84 22.26
N VAL A 756 14.92 28.86 22.63
CA VAL A 756 13.88 29.00 23.66
C VAL A 756 14.23 28.27 24.93
N VAL A 757 14.74 27.04 24.83
CA VAL A 757 14.85 26.13 25.97
C VAL A 757 16.14 26.42 26.74
N ILE A 758 16.01 26.67 28.04
CA ILE A 758 17.15 26.84 28.93
C ILE A 758 17.36 25.52 29.68
N PRO A 759 18.41 24.75 29.36
CA PRO A 759 18.67 23.47 30.00
C PRO A 759 19.14 23.66 31.45
N SER A 760 18.84 22.69 32.31
CA SER A 760 19.30 22.70 33.71
C SER A 760 20.82 22.68 33.80
N LYS A 761 21.41 23.59 34.59
CA LYS A 761 22.87 23.72 34.76
C LYS A 761 23.57 22.57 35.52
N THR A 762 22.86 21.57 36.01
CA THR A 762 23.47 20.42 36.70
C THR A 762 23.94 19.36 35.70
N ALA A 763 25.11 19.59 35.10
CA ALA A 763 25.92 18.55 34.46
C ALA A 763 26.63 17.70 35.53
N SER A 764 25.83 16.95 36.29
CA SER A 764 26.14 15.61 36.75
C SER A 764 24.78 15.06 37.17
N ALA A 765 24.12 14.32 36.29
CA ALA A 765 23.13 13.39 36.79
C ALA A 765 23.84 12.58 37.90
N PRO A 766 23.24 12.39 39.09
CA PRO A 766 23.68 11.24 39.87
C PRO A 766 23.62 10.05 38.90
N PRO A 767 24.57 9.10 38.94
CA PRO A 767 24.37 7.86 38.20
C PRO A 767 22.94 7.44 38.52
N VAL A 768 22.13 7.24 37.48
CA VAL A 768 20.90 6.47 37.66
C VAL A 768 21.41 5.25 38.39
N GLU A 769 21.11 5.16 39.70
CA GLU A 769 21.44 3.96 40.44
C GLU A 769 20.90 2.87 39.55
N PRO A 770 21.73 1.92 39.11
CA PRO A 770 21.21 0.83 38.32
C PRO A 770 20.03 0.35 39.14
N VAL A 771 18.83 0.50 38.59
CA VAL A 771 17.74 -0.38 38.98
C VAL A 771 18.44 -1.71 38.88
N ILE A 772 18.63 -2.32 40.05
CA ILE A 772 19.12 -3.67 40.14
C ILE A 772 18.04 -4.43 39.39
N VAL A 773 18.25 -4.55 38.08
CA VAL A 773 17.64 -5.56 37.25
C VAL A 773 18.03 -6.79 38.02
N HIS A 774 17.07 -7.37 38.72
CA HIS A 774 17.19 -8.72 39.20
C HIS A 774 17.75 -9.50 38.01
N ASN A 775 18.99 -9.95 38.19
CA ASN A 775 19.86 -10.54 37.18
C ASN A 775 19.08 -11.34 36.15
N HIS A 776 19.27 -11.01 34.87
CA HIS A 776 18.86 -11.78 33.68
C HIS A 776 17.36 -12.13 33.60
N PRO A 777 16.69 -11.97 32.45
CA PRO A 777 15.57 -12.87 32.18
C PRO A 777 16.16 -14.27 32.29
N ASP A 778 15.71 -15.00 33.31
CA ASP A 778 16.10 -16.36 33.62
C ASP A 778 16.16 -17.11 32.28
N ASN A 779 17.36 -17.45 31.78
CA ASN A 779 17.51 -18.11 30.47
C ASN A 779 16.63 -19.38 30.41
N SER A 780 16.29 -19.93 31.58
CA SER A 780 15.32 -20.99 31.79
C SER A 780 13.89 -20.63 31.36
N VAL A 781 13.39 -19.41 31.54
CA VAL A 781 12.02 -18.98 31.14
C VAL A 781 11.91 -18.85 29.63
N LEU A 782 12.84 -18.14 28.99
CA LEU A 782 12.85 -17.98 27.52
C LEU A 782 13.06 -19.33 26.82
N LEU A 783 13.88 -20.21 27.39
CA LEU A 783 14.08 -21.56 26.90
C LEU A 783 12.86 -22.46 27.12
N LYS A 784 12.16 -22.34 28.27
CA LYS A 784 10.88 -23.02 28.53
C LYS A 784 9.85 -22.62 27.47
N GLU A 785 9.75 -21.34 27.11
CA GLU A 785 8.85 -20.85 26.06
C GLU A 785 9.25 -21.35 24.67
N ARG A 786 10.55 -21.33 24.34
CA ARG A 786 11.05 -21.86 23.05
C ARG A 786 10.86 -23.38 22.92
N LEU A 787 11.00 -24.12 24.01
CA LEU A 787 10.76 -25.57 24.03
C LEU A 787 9.26 -25.89 23.91
N LYS A 788 8.39 -25.10 24.54
CA LYS A 788 6.93 -25.18 24.35
C LYS A 788 6.54 -24.92 22.90
N LEU A 789 7.03 -23.83 22.31
CA LEU A 789 6.78 -23.50 20.90
C LEU A 789 7.31 -24.59 19.94
N LEU A 790 8.48 -25.16 20.25
CA LEU A 790 9.04 -26.26 19.48
C LEU A 790 8.19 -27.53 19.61
N HIS A 791 7.65 -27.81 20.81
CA HIS A 791 6.74 -28.92 21.04
C HIS A 791 5.39 -28.72 20.34
N ASP A 792 4.81 -27.52 20.41
CA ASP A 792 3.58 -27.17 19.68
C ASP A 792 3.78 -27.29 18.16
N SER A 793 4.95 -26.91 17.65
CA SER A 793 5.30 -27.11 16.24
C SER A 793 5.36 -28.59 15.88
N PHE A 794 5.94 -29.44 16.74
CA PHE A 794 6.00 -30.88 16.54
C PHE A 794 4.61 -31.55 16.65
N ARG A 795 3.77 -31.12 17.60
CA ARG A 795 2.40 -31.62 17.80
C ARG A 795 1.48 -31.31 16.62
N ASN A 796 1.74 -30.21 15.91
CA ASN A 796 0.98 -29.80 14.72
C ASN A 796 1.60 -30.33 13.40
N ASP A 797 2.42 -31.39 13.47
CA ASP A 797 3.07 -32.03 12.32
C ASP A 797 3.96 -31.09 11.46
N LEU A 798 4.41 -29.95 12.00
CA LEU A 798 5.28 -28.99 11.31
C LEU A 798 6.77 -29.38 11.34
N LEU A 799 7.13 -30.41 12.13
CA LEU A 799 8.50 -30.90 12.27
C LEU A 799 8.51 -32.43 12.26
N THR A 800 9.48 -33.01 11.55
CA THR A 800 9.77 -34.44 11.70
C THR A 800 10.38 -34.73 13.07
N PRO A 801 10.29 -35.97 13.60
CA PRO A 801 10.92 -36.33 14.88
C PRO A 801 12.43 -36.03 14.92
N GLU A 802 13.13 -36.20 13.80
CA GLU A 802 14.55 -35.90 13.67
C GLU A 802 14.83 -34.38 13.74
N GLU A 803 14.02 -33.57 13.05
CA GLU A 803 14.14 -32.10 13.09
C GLU A 803 13.77 -31.53 14.45
N PHE A 804 12.73 -32.07 15.09
CA PHE A 804 12.33 -31.73 16.45
C PHE A 804 13.49 -31.96 17.43
N LEU A 805 14.09 -33.16 17.43
CA LEU A 805 15.24 -33.46 18.28
C LEU A 805 16.47 -32.60 17.95
N LYS A 806 16.75 -32.33 16.68
CA LYS A 806 17.88 -31.47 16.26
C LYS A 806 17.70 -30.03 16.73
N LYS A 807 16.52 -29.44 16.56
CA LYS A 807 16.20 -28.09 17.04
C LYS A 807 16.19 -28.03 18.56
N GLN A 808 15.65 -29.06 19.22
CA GLN A 808 15.65 -29.18 20.67
C GLN A 808 17.07 -29.22 21.23
N ARG A 809 17.98 -30.04 20.67
CA ARG A 809 19.40 -30.06 21.05
C ARG A 809 20.08 -28.72 20.86
N THR A 810 19.75 -28.01 19.79
CA THR A 810 20.31 -26.68 19.50
C THR A 810 19.87 -25.67 20.56
N LEU A 811 18.59 -25.68 20.94
CA LEU A 811 18.06 -24.85 22.03
C LEU A 811 18.70 -25.20 23.38
N LEU A 812 18.85 -26.49 23.68
CA LEU A 812 19.45 -26.95 24.93
C LEU A 812 20.96 -26.63 25.00
N ALA A 813 21.69 -26.68 23.88
CA ALA A 813 23.10 -26.31 23.83
C ALA A 813 23.35 -24.80 24.00
N GLN A 814 22.36 -23.96 23.65
CA GLN A 814 22.40 -22.52 23.90
C GLN A 814 22.13 -22.16 25.37
N ALA A 815 21.56 -23.10 26.13
CA ALA A 815 21.23 -22.94 27.52
C ALA A 815 22.44 -23.31 28.38
N THR A 816 23.20 -22.32 28.85
CA THR A 816 24.36 -22.52 29.74
C THR A 816 23.97 -22.95 31.16
N CYS A 817 22.83 -23.62 31.35
CA CYS A 817 22.19 -23.89 32.64
C CYS A 817 22.14 -25.37 33.05
N PHE A 818 22.74 -26.28 32.29
CA PHE A 818 22.77 -27.72 32.58
C PHE A 818 24.16 -28.19 32.98
N ASP A 819 24.24 -29.04 33.99
CA ASP A 819 25.46 -29.76 34.32
C ASP A 819 25.62 -31.05 33.50
N ASP A 820 26.77 -31.72 33.65
CA ASP A 820 27.07 -32.95 32.90
C ASP A 820 26.12 -34.11 33.23
N GLU A 821 25.49 -34.12 34.42
CA GLU A 821 24.50 -35.15 34.80
C GLU A 821 23.15 -34.89 34.11
N ASP A 822 22.73 -33.62 34.02
CA ASP A 822 21.52 -33.19 33.32
C ASP A 822 21.63 -33.47 31.82
N LEU A 823 22.77 -33.19 31.20
CA LEU A 823 23.00 -33.47 29.78
C LEU A 823 22.92 -34.97 29.48
N GLN A 824 23.46 -35.83 30.35
CA GLN A 824 23.33 -37.28 30.21
C GLN A 824 21.87 -37.75 30.38
N LEU A 825 21.10 -37.11 31.25
CA LEU A 825 19.69 -37.43 31.43
C LEU A 825 18.86 -37.00 30.23
N ILE A 826 19.12 -35.82 29.68
CA ILE A 826 18.50 -35.30 28.45
C ILE A 826 18.76 -36.25 27.29
N GLU A 827 20.00 -36.71 27.10
CA GLU A 827 20.31 -37.67 26.02
C GLU A 827 19.54 -38.99 26.19
N LYS A 828 19.40 -39.50 27.42
CA LYS A 828 18.58 -40.69 27.69
C LYS A 828 17.10 -40.48 27.42
N LEU A 829 16.56 -39.30 27.76
CA LEU A 829 15.16 -38.93 27.49
C LEU A 829 14.91 -38.81 25.99
N GLN A 830 15.83 -38.20 25.24
CA GLN A 830 15.75 -38.13 23.79
C GLN A 830 15.87 -39.53 23.16
N GLY A 831 16.75 -40.39 23.68
CA GLY A 831 16.85 -41.79 23.25
C GLY A 831 15.54 -42.55 23.46
N ALA A 832 14.94 -42.43 24.65
CA ALA A 832 13.65 -43.07 24.97
C ALA A 832 12.49 -42.55 24.09
N PHE A 833 12.51 -41.28 23.70
CA PHE A 833 11.57 -40.75 22.70
C PHE A 833 11.80 -41.35 21.31
N THR A 834 13.07 -41.48 20.90
CA THR A 834 13.43 -42.08 19.60
C THR A 834 13.05 -43.56 19.53
N ASP A 835 13.15 -44.28 20.65
CA ASP A 835 12.77 -45.69 20.78
C ASP A 835 11.25 -45.90 20.94
N GLY A 836 10.45 -44.82 20.91
CA GLY A 836 8.98 -44.86 21.05
C GLY A 836 8.49 -45.17 22.47
N ILE A 837 9.38 -45.08 23.46
CA ILE A 837 9.08 -45.31 24.88
C ILE A 837 8.45 -44.06 25.53
N LEU A 838 8.84 -42.87 25.06
CA LEU A 838 8.23 -41.59 25.46
C LEU A 838 7.47 -40.97 24.30
N THR A 839 6.30 -40.41 24.60
CA THR A 839 5.63 -39.47 23.71
C THR A 839 6.33 -38.11 23.76
N GLY A 840 6.09 -37.27 22.74
CA GLY A 840 6.65 -35.92 22.71
C GLY A 840 6.25 -35.08 23.93
N GLU A 841 5.00 -35.25 24.39
CA GLU A 841 4.45 -34.54 25.56
C GLU A 841 5.12 -35.00 26.86
N GLU A 842 5.38 -36.30 27.01
CA GLU A 842 6.13 -36.82 28.16
C GLU A 842 7.60 -36.40 28.15
N LEU A 843 8.22 -36.30 26.97
CA LEU A 843 9.58 -35.77 26.81
C LEU A 843 9.63 -34.30 27.24
N GLU A 844 8.69 -33.47 26.77
CA GLU A 844 8.59 -32.07 27.14
C GLU A 844 8.39 -31.91 28.65
N GLN A 845 7.43 -32.62 29.26
CA GLN A 845 7.20 -32.53 30.70
C GLN A 845 8.42 -32.94 31.53
N LYS A 846 9.17 -33.96 31.09
CA LYS A 846 10.39 -34.40 31.79
C LYS A 846 11.52 -33.38 31.65
N LEU A 847 11.64 -32.72 30.50
CA LEU A 847 12.59 -31.61 30.30
C LEU A 847 12.17 -30.38 31.13
N LEU A 848 10.90 -30.00 31.14
CA LEU A 848 10.37 -28.90 31.94
C LEU A 848 10.64 -29.09 33.44
N ARG A 849 10.48 -30.32 33.96
CA ARG A 849 10.82 -30.65 35.36
C ARG A 849 12.32 -30.59 35.65
N LEU A 850 13.16 -30.85 34.65
CA LEU A 850 14.62 -30.67 34.76
C LEU A 850 14.95 -29.19 34.94
N PHE A 851 14.22 -28.28 34.28
CA PHE A 851 14.37 -26.83 34.46
C PHE A 851 13.69 -26.24 35.70
N GLU A 852 12.96 -27.03 36.47
CA GLU A 852 12.35 -26.60 37.76
C GLU A 852 13.20 -27.00 38.96
N LYS A 853 14.14 -27.93 38.78
CA LYS A 853 15.16 -28.29 39.75
C LYS A 853 16.35 -27.37 39.64
#